data_AF-A0AA36CNU3-F1
#
_entry.id   AF-A0AA36CNU3-F1
#
_cell.length_a   1.000
_cell.length_b   1.000
_cell.length_c   1.000
_cell.angle_alpha   90.00
_cell.angle_beta   90.00
_cell.angle_gamma   90.00
#
_symmetry.space_group_name_H-M   'P 1'
#
loop_
_entity.id
_entity.type
_entity.pdbx_description
1 polymer ?
#
loop_
_entity_poly.entity_id
_entity_poly.type
_entity_poly.pdbx_seq_one_letter_code
_entity_poly.pdbx_strand_id
1 'polypeptide(L)'
;MADKMETEIDVKKVTRAAVDDVEFEEFPVLDWPGKGGPQIVVVGAQSSGKSSVIAAIVGRDFLPRGTGIVTRRPLHLQLCHVPLDDAASRQGQLGDWARFDHTGDRTFEDFELVRKEIEEETDRLTGSNTEILATPISLRIYSHRVVNMRLVDLPGMTKVPVGGQPTNIEERIRALILPYITNSNSIILAVIPANQDFVSSEALKMAREVDSEGERTLVVLTKLDLMDHGTNALDVLTRQLVHVKLGIIGVVNRSQADIEAQKPLEDVLRDEESLLAREYPTLASRQGTRYLSQTIVGLVGSTSRQTLIPPNIAEEEKAYCLQLYKRLVSTTVFHEHFFSLPTIVLSNPPFHLTPMDLGMIGNQLKFGHYGKDRLMADLRAMTTTCVTYNPGALMTEAAKQLDSFVQEHWEHIASKKAPRIFAQMDWRQIRDVGKKVRFTQSCAKKHGPGQLHLVAHFPEEHTSLEMALTDNGVIFNYCTCEVEANWEAKVAPMKPIHEQITTGKYPLGEEVEYYIPGKDERKASDRISNEEKKAMDASLEEMWQDYRRAAEAHRQVRKYVKSWVKPGMRMIDICSHLEATSRRLIGEMGLEAGLAFPTGCSLNECAAYYTPNAGDETVLQYGDICKIDYGIHVRGRLIDSAFTLHFDPKFDPLANAVKEATNAGIREAGIDVRLCDIGEVIEEVMTSHEVELDGRTYTVKPIRNLNGHSIGQYRIHAGKSVPIVKGGEEQTKMEENEVYAIETFGSTGKGYVNRAGAGKMECSHYMKNFDSAKQKMPLRAIELLDTIDNHFGHLQFCRRWLDRVGEVQYGTALKALCDKGIVDAYPPLCDVKGSYTAQWEHTILMRPTCKEVVSRGEDY
;
A
#
# COMPACT_ATOMS: atom_id res chain seq x y z
N MET A 1 61.29 19.24 13.28
CA MET A 1 61.35 20.72 13.40
C MET A 1 61.15 21.26 12.00
N ALA A 2 59.92 21.67 11.68
CA ALA A 2 59.49 23.09 11.65
C ALA A 2 59.98 23.73 10.33
N ASP A 3 59.17 24.30 9.44
CA ASP A 3 58.01 25.18 9.62
C ASP A 3 57.13 25.18 8.35
N LYS A 4 55.81 25.05 8.50
CA LYS A 4 54.77 26.08 8.30
C LYS A 4 54.62 26.66 6.88
N MET A 5 53.54 26.25 6.22
CA MET A 5 52.66 27.19 5.54
C MET A 5 51.21 26.74 5.75
N GLU A 6 50.53 27.48 6.64
CA GLU A 6 49.10 27.43 6.87
C GLU A 6 48.37 27.93 5.61
N THR A 7 47.42 27.15 5.10
CA THR A 7 46.31 27.68 4.31
C THR A 7 45.03 27.33 5.04
N GLU A 8 44.54 28.32 5.79
CA GLU A 8 43.17 28.44 6.30
C GLU A 8 42.16 28.07 5.19
N ILE A 9 41.48 26.95 5.36
CA ILE A 9 40.20 26.72 4.68
C ILE A 9 39.17 27.52 5.48
N ASP A 10 38.70 28.62 4.90
CA ASP A 10 37.65 29.48 5.45
C ASP A 10 36.31 28.71 5.49
N VAL A 11 36.07 28.00 6.61
CA VAL A 11 34.86 27.20 6.89
C VAL A 11 33.58 28.06 6.93
N LYS A 12 33.67 29.39 6.83
CA LYS A 12 32.51 30.30 6.78
C LYS A 12 31.97 30.59 5.38
N LYS A 13 32.63 30.12 4.30
CA LYS A 13 32.13 30.29 2.92
C LYS A 13 31.49 29.04 2.30
N VAL A 14 31.64 27.86 2.91
CA VAL A 14 31.01 26.61 2.42
C VAL A 14 29.69 26.29 3.16
N THR A 15 29.37 27.02 4.23
CA THR A 15 28.13 26.85 5.02
C THR A 15 27.01 27.85 4.66
N ARG A 16 27.14 28.57 3.54
CA ARG A 16 26.12 29.53 3.07
C ARG A 16 25.45 29.16 1.75
N ALA A 17 25.78 28.01 1.17
CA ALA A 17 25.24 27.54 -0.11
C ALA A 17 24.58 26.14 -0.03
N ALA A 18 24.25 25.67 1.18
CA ALA A 18 23.64 24.36 1.40
C ALA A 18 22.43 24.41 2.36
N VAL A 19 21.78 25.59 2.47
CA VAL A 19 20.63 25.79 3.36
C VAL A 19 19.36 26.21 2.59
N ASP A 20 19.44 26.52 1.29
CA ASP A 20 18.31 27.07 0.55
C ASP A 20 17.62 26.12 -0.44
N ASP A 21 18.10 24.89 -0.65
CA ASP A 21 17.47 23.93 -1.57
C ASP A 21 17.01 22.66 -0.84
N VAL A 22 15.96 22.80 -0.03
CA VAL A 22 15.07 21.67 0.26
C VAL A 22 13.87 21.86 -0.65
N GLU A 23 13.89 21.18 -1.80
CA GLU A 23 12.71 21.02 -2.63
C GLU A 23 11.62 20.35 -1.77
N PHE A 24 10.57 21.11 -1.45
CA PHE A 24 9.32 20.55 -0.97
C PHE A 24 8.77 19.71 -2.12
N GLU A 25 8.89 18.38 -2.04
CA GLU A 25 8.20 17.49 -2.98
C GLU A 25 6.72 17.89 -3.05
N GLU A 26 6.23 18.16 -4.26
CA GLU A 26 4.88 18.64 -4.52
C GLU A 26 3.84 17.66 -3.95
N PHE A 27 3.20 18.05 -2.84
CA PHE A 27 2.02 17.35 -2.33
C PHE A 27 0.81 17.70 -3.21
N PRO A 28 -0.07 16.73 -3.54
CA PRO A 28 -1.23 16.99 -4.38
C PRO A 28 -2.15 18.07 -3.79
N VAL A 29 -2.41 19.11 -4.57
CA VAL A 29 -3.30 20.24 -4.27
C VAL A 29 -4.74 19.72 -4.15
N LEU A 30 -5.29 19.69 -2.93
CA LEU A 30 -6.67 19.28 -2.63
C LEU A 30 -7.62 20.48 -2.76
N ASP A 31 -8.23 20.71 -3.93
CA ASP A 31 -9.16 21.84 -4.12
C ASP A 31 -10.57 21.49 -3.61
N TRP A 32 -11.08 22.26 -2.63
CA TRP A 32 -12.32 21.93 -1.91
C TRP A 32 -13.49 22.86 -2.26
N PRO A 33 -14.54 22.39 -2.96
CA PRO A 33 -15.77 23.15 -3.15
C PRO A 33 -16.81 22.74 -2.09
N GLY A 34 -17.00 23.55 -1.05
CA GLY A 34 -18.21 23.49 -0.18
C GLY A 34 -17.97 23.32 1.32
N LYS A 35 -19.05 23.22 2.11
CA LYS A 35 -19.01 23.24 3.59
C LYS A 35 -18.71 21.87 4.26
N GLY A 36 -18.45 20.79 3.51
CA GLY A 36 -18.48 19.40 4.02
C GLY A 36 -17.15 18.67 4.24
N GLY A 37 -16.00 19.33 4.13
CA GLY A 37 -14.69 18.67 4.19
C GLY A 37 -14.22 18.34 5.59
N PRO A 38 -13.19 17.48 5.73
CA PRO A 38 -12.62 17.20 7.03
C PRO A 38 -12.05 18.50 7.59
N GLN A 39 -12.49 18.82 8.81
CA GLN A 39 -12.10 20.04 9.50
C GLN A 39 -11.39 19.66 10.80
N ILE A 40 -10.33 20.40 11.13
CA ILE A 40 -9.67 20.28 12.41
C ILE A 40 -10.25 21.36 13.32
N VAL A 41 -10.86 20.93 14.42
CA VAL A 41 -11.48 21.82 15.40
C VAL A 41 -10.55 21.90 16.61
N VAL A 42 -10.03 23.10 16.89
CA VAL A 42 -9.09 23.32 17.98
C VAL A 42 -9.85 23.66 19.25
N VAL A 43 -9.74 22.81 20.28
CA VAL A 43 -10.40 23.00 21.58
C VAL A 43 -9.38 23.05 22.71
N GLY A 44 -9.59 23.95 23.67
CA GLY A 44 -8.65 24.16 24.76
C GLY A 44 -9.05 25.31 25.67
N ALA A 45 -8.60 25.26 26.93
CA ALA A 45 -8.84 26.32 27.90
C ALA A 45 -8.31 27.69 27.41
N GLN A 46 -8.79 28.78 27.99
CA GLN A 46 -8.20 30.08 27.77
C GLN A 46 -6.70 30.04 28.11
N SER A 47 -5.86 30.63 27.26
CA SER A 47 -4.39 30.62 27.41
C SER A 47 -3.73 29.24 27.35
N SER A 48 -4.40 28.22 26.78
CA SER A 48 -3.81 26.90 26.57
C SER A 48 -2.79 26.81 25.43
N GLY A 49 -2.65 27.87 24.61
CA GLY A 49 -1.74 27.90 23.48
C GLY A 49 -2.37 27.62 22.11
N LYS A 50 -3.71 27.55 21.99
CA LYS A 50 -4.42 27.33 20.71
C LYS A 50 -3.91 28.20 19.55
N SER A 51 -3.94 29.52 19.72
CA SER A 51 -3.48 30.47 18.70
C SER A 51 -2.00 30.33 18.38
N SER A 52 -1.19 29.93 19.38
CA SER A 52 0.24 29.64 19.18
C SER A 52 0.45 28.38 18.34
N VAL A 53 -0.31 27.32 18.59
CA VAL A 53 -0.29 26.07 17.82
C VAL A 53 -0.74 26.32 16.38
N ILE A 54 -1.82 27.08 16.17
CA ILE A 54 -2.30 27.42 14.83
C ILE A 54 -1.26 28.27 14.08
N ALA A 55 -0.72 29.32 14.71
CA ALA A 55 0.32 30.14 14.12
C ALA A 55 1.57 29.33 13.75
N ALA A 56 1.93 28.34 14.58
CA ALA A 56 3.06 27.46 14.35
C ALA A 56 2.82 26.49 13.17
N ILE A 57 1.61 25.93 13.05
CA ILE A 57 1.20 25.08 11.90
C ILE A 57 1.21 25.88 10.59
N VAL A 58 0.75 27.13 10.62
CA VAL A 58 0.70 28.01 9.43
C VAL A 58 2.07 28.59 9.08
N GLY A 59 3.00 28.65 10.03
CA GLY A 59 4.31 29.26 9.84
C GLY A 59 4.30 30.80 9.89
N ARG A 60 3.19 31.43 10.28
CA ARG A 60 3.01 32.89 10.29
C ARG A 60 2.33 33.36 11.58
N ASP A 61 2.65 34.58 12.01
CA ASP A 61 2.01 35.20 13.18
C ASP A 61 0.94 36.20 12.76
N PHE A 62 -0.32 35.78 12.77
CA PHE A 62 -1.43 36.58 12.25
C PHE A 62 -2.67 36.55 13.16
N LEU A 63 -2.64 35.72 14.20
CA LEU A 63 -3.73 35.64 15.16
C LEU A 63 -3.53 36.66 16.28
N PRO A 64 -4.55 37.43 16.63
CA PRO A 64 -4.47 38.39 17.73
C PRO A 64 -4.11 37.70 19.05
N ARG A 65 -3.33 38.39 19.90
CA ARG A 65 -2.90 37.90 21.22
C ARG A 65 -3.06 39.01 22.25
N GLY A 66 -3.56 38.69 23.43
CA GLY A 66 -3.84 39.69 24.47
C GLY A 66 -4.42 39.09 25.75
N THR A 67 -4.64 39.95 26.75
CA THR A 67 -5.25 39.57 28.03
C THR A 67 -6.78 39.59 27.91
N GLY A 68 -7.44 38.44 28.07
CA GLY A 68 -8.90 38.29 27.94
C GLY A 68 -9.28 37.19 26.93
N ILE A 69 -10.57 37.09 26.58
CA ILE A 69 -11.01 36.22 25.46
C ILE A 69 -10.69 36.97 24.18
N VAL A 70 -9.56 36.62 23.55
CA VAL A 70 -9.10 37.27 22.32
C VAL A 70 -9.91 36.78 21.11
N THR A 71 -10.11 35.46 21.01
CA THR A 71 -11.01 34.85 20.03
C THR A 71 -12.46 34.90 20.54
N ARG A 72 -13.21 35.96 20.21
CA ARG A 72 -14.64 36.13 20.58
C ARG A 72 -15.64 35.59 19.54
N ARG A 73 -15.14 35.21 18.37
CA ARG A 73 -15.89 34.62 17.26
C ARG A 73 -15.13 33.39 16.75
N PRO A 74 -15.79 32.32 16.28
CA PRO A 74 -15.11 31.25 15.59
C PRO A 74 -14.31 31.78 14.39
N LEU A 75 -13.06 31.39 14.24
CA LEU A 75 -12.27 31.69 13.05
C LEU A 75 -12.21 30.46 12.16
N HIS A 76 -12.79 30.56 10.97
CA HIS A 76 -12.71 29.53 9.94
C HIS A 76 -11.53 29.86 9.06
N LEU A 77 -10.42 29.18 9.31
CA LEU A 77 -9.18 29.33 8.57
C LEU A 77 -9.08 28.24 7.50
N GLN A 78 -8.90 28.65 6.26
CA GLN A 78 -8.65 27.75 5.14
C GLN A 78 -7.25 28.03 4.59
N LEU A 79 -6.40 27.01 4.60
CA LEU A 79 -5.07 27.05 4.01
C LEU A 79 -5.16 26.58 2.56
N CYS A 80 -4.53 27.32 1.66
CA CYS A 80 -4.52 27.10 0.23
C CYS A 80 -3.06 27.00 -0.24
N HIS A 81 -2.63 25.81 -0.64
CA HIS A 81 -1.36 25.56 -1.30
C HIS A 81 -1.37 26.20 -2.68
N VAL A 82 -0.31 26.95 -2.98
CA VAL A 82 -0.08 27.51 -4.32
C VAL A 82 1.23 26.92 -4.86
N PRO A 83 1.20 26.13 -5.94
CA PRO A 83 2.39 25.54 -6.55
C PRO A 83 3.39 26.60 -7.02
N LEU A 84 4.67 26.26 -6.99
CA LEU A 84 5.75 27.11 -7.48
C LEU A 84 5.89 26.93 -8.99
N ASP A 85 5.23 27.76 -9.79
CA ASP A 85 5.47 27.75 -11.25
C ASP A 85 6.87 28.30 -11.57
N ASP A 86 7.59 27.56 -12.41
CA ASP A 86 9.00 27.75 -12.81
C ASP A 86 9.30 29.12 -13.46
N ALA A 87 8.26 29.84 -13.89
CA ALA A 87 8.32 31.19 -14.45
C ALA A 87 8.22 32.32 -13.39
N ALA A 88 7.48 32.11 -12.30
CA ALA A 88 7.29 33.09 -11.22
C ALA A 88 8.49 33.14 -10.26
N SER A 89 9.13 31.99 -10.03
CA SER A 89 10.36 31.86 -9.23
C SER A 89 11.53 32.70 -9.77
N ARG A 90 11.55 33.02 -11.07
CA ARG A 90 12.61 33.83 -11.71
C ARG A 90 12.47 35.34 -11.51
N GLN A 91 11.34 35.82 -10.98
CA GLN A 91 11.07 37.26 -10.79
C GLN A 91 10.98 37.71 -9.33
N GLY A 92 11.20 36.83 -8.35
CA GLY A 92 11.33 37.23 -6.94
C GLY A 92 10.03 37.71 -6.25
N GLN A 93 8.86 37.42 -6.84
CA GLN A 93 7.54 37.69 -6.23
C GLN A 93 6.94 36.39 -5.69
N LEU A 94 7.39 35.92 -4.52
CA LEU A 94 6.82 34.76 -3.83
C LEU A 94 6.62 35.10 -2.34
N GLY A 95 5.64 35.95 -2.06
CA GLY A 95 5.17 36.23 -0.69
C GLY A 95 3.87 35.47 -0.41
N ASP A 96 3.64 35.05 0.84
CA ASP A 96 2.34 34.52 1.26
C ASP A 96 1.30 35.65 1.32
N TRP A 97 0.03 35.37 1.01
CA TRP A 97 -1.04 36.38 1.12
C TRP A 97 -2.33 35.80 1.68
N ALA A 98 -3.22 36.66 2.15
CA ALA A 98 -4.49 36.27 2.75
C ALA A 98 -5.67 37.07 2.20
N ARG A 99 -6.88 36.53 2.37
CA ARG A 99 -8.14 37.15 1.95
C ARG A 99 -9.26 36.82 2.93
N PHE A 100 -10.05 37.82 3.30
CA PHE A 100 -11.26 37.63 4.10
C PHE A 100 -12.50 37.64 3.23
N ASP A 101 -13.47 36.76 3.52
CA ASP A 101 -14.72 36.69 2.77
C ASP A 101 -15.54 38.00 2.84
N HIS A 102 -15.46 38.76 3.95
CA HIS A 102 -16.19 40.02 4.12
C HIS A 102 -15.54 41.22 3.41
N THR A 103 -14.30 41.08 2.93
CA THR A 103 -13.54 42.17 2.28
C THR A 103 -13.59 42.15 0.75
N GLY A 104 -14.39 41.25 0.16
CA GLY A 104 -14.47 41.12 -1.30
C GLY A 104 -13.15 40.63 -1.88
N ASP A 105 -12.63 41.28 -2.93
CA ASP A 105 -11.39 40.91 -3.64
C ASP A 105 -10.10 41.49 -3.04
N ARG A 106 -10.16 42.12 -1.85
CA ARG A 106 -8.98 42.68 -1.18
C ARG A 106 -8.01 41.57 -0.74
N THR A 107 -6.75 41.70 -1.12
CA THR A 107 -5.65 40.82 -0.68
C THR A 107 -4.81 41.49 0.40
N PHE A 108 -4.28 40.68 1.32
CA PHE A 108 -3.43 41.11 2.42
C PHE A 108 -2.10 40.35 2.32
N GLU A 109 -1.03 41.03 1.91
CA GLU A 109 0.33 40.47 1.85
C GLU A 109 1.08 40.64 3.19
N ASP A 110 0.66 41.63 3.99
CA ASP A 110 1.17 41.84 5.35
C ASP A 110 0.25 41.16 6.36
N PHE A 111 0.77 40.14 7.04
CA PHE A 111 0.03 39.38 8.06
C PHE A 111 -0.24 40.18 9.34
N GLU A 112 0.42 41.32 9.54
CA GLU A 112 0.05 42.25 10.61
C GLU A 112 -1.25 43.00 10.27
N LEU A 113 -1.53 43.25 8.99
CA LEU A 113 -2.84 43.76 8.56
C LEU A 113 -3.92 42.69 8.66
N VAL A 114 -3.58 41.41 8.44
CA VAL A 114 -4.51 40.28 8.69
C VAL A 114 -4.90 40.22 10.16
N ARG A 115 -3.94 40.37 11.08
CA ARG A 115 -4.20 40.44 12.52
C ARG A 115 -5.17 41.57 12.87
N LYS A 116 -4.87 42.80 12.40
CA LYS A 116 -5.72 43.98 12.65
C LYS A 116 -7.12 43.80 12.10
N GLU A 117 -7.27 43.23 10.90
CA GLU A 117 -8.59 42.99 10.30
C GLU A 117 -9.41 41.97 11.12
N ILE A 118 -8.79 40.93 11.70
CA ILE A 118 -9.49 40.00 12.61
C ILE A 118 -10.01 40.74 13.85
N GLU A 119 -9.20 41.64 14.42
CA GLU A 119 -9.58 42.45 15.58
C GLU A 119 -10.73 43.41 15.23
N GLU A 120 -10.57 44.18 14.15
CA GLU A 120 -11.55 45.16 13.68
C GLU A 120 -12.90 44.50 13.31
N GLU A 121 -12.88 43.38 12.59
CA GLU A 121 -14.11 42.66 12.20
C GLU A 121 -14.77 41.97 13.40
N THR A 122 -13.99 41.59 14.42
CA THR A 122 -14.55 41.13 15.69
C THR A 122 -15.30 42.29 16.37
N ASP A 123 -14.63 43.43 16.55
CA ASP A 123 -15.19 44.62 17.20
C ASP A 123 -16.39 45.21 16.46
N ARG A 124 -16.40 45.12 15.13
CA ARG A 124 -17.48 45.64 14.29
C ARG A 124 -18.86 45.04 14.61
N LEU A 125 -18.92 43.74 14.91
CA LEU A 125 -20.18 43.04 15.20
C LEU A 125 -20.44 42.88 16.70
N THR A 126 -19.40 42.80 17.54
CA THR A 126 -19.57 42.71 19.00
C THR A 126 -19.71 44.08 19.67
N GLY A 127 -19.31 45.16 18.99
CA GLY A 127 -19.09 46.47 19.61
C GLY A 127 -18.04 46.39 20.72
N SER A 128 -18.09 47.34 21.65
CA SER A 128 -17.30 47.33 22.89
C SER A 128 -17.77 46.27 23.92
N ASN A 129 -18.73 45.42 23.57
CA ASN A 129 -19.20 44.37 24.47
C ASN A 129 -18.29 43.13 24.39
N THR A 130 -18.03 42.53 25.55
CA THR A 130 -17.24 41.31 25.73
C THR A 130 -18.03 40.02 25.38
N GLU A 131 -19.03 40.14 24.52
CA GLU A 131 -19.89 39.02 24.14
C GLU A 131 -19.25 38.11 23.08
N ILE A 132 -19.61 36.83 23.13
CA ILE A 132 -19.21 35.83 22.15
C ILE A 132 -20.33 35.65 21.14
N LEU A 133 -19.98 35.73 19.86
CA LEU A 133 -20.92 35.57 18.75
C LEU A 133 -20.64 34.27 17.99
N ALA A 134 -21.72 33.58 17.60
CA ALA A 134 -21.62 32.34 16.84
C ALA A 134 -21.24 32.55 15.36
N THR A 135 -21.38 33.78 14.85
CA THR A 135 -21.07 34.12 13.46
C THR A 135 -19.56 34.07 13.22
N PRO A 136 -19.05 33.19 12.35
CA PRO A 136 -17.61 33.03 12.16
C PRO A 136 -16.98 34.18 11.37
N ILE A 137 -15.67 34.36 11.52
CA ILE A 137 -14.81 35.11 10.58
C ILE A 137 -14.19 34.08 9.63
N SER A 138 -14.26 34.31 8.32
CA SER A 138 -13.73 33.37 7.32
C SER A 138 -12.51 33.97 6.63
N LEU A 139 -11.37 33.28 6.78
CA LEU A 139 -10.04 33.71 6.33
C LEU A 139 -9.42 32.62 5.47
N ARG A 140 -8.93 32.99 4.27
CA ARG A 140 -8.10 32.13 3.42
C ARG A 140 -6.66 32.62 3.42
N ILE A 141 -5.71 31.72 3.62
CA ILE A 141 -4.26 31.99 3.51
C ILE A 141 -3.72 31.17 2.34
N TYR A 142 -3.03 31.84 1.42
CA TYR A 142 -2.38 31.25 0.26
C TYR A 142 -0.87 31.22 0.51
N SER A 143 -0.27 30.04 0.42
CA SER A 143 1.17 29.86 0.64
C SER A 143 1.67 28.62 -0.07
N HIS A 144 2.91 28.67 -0.56
CA HIS A 144 3.60 27.50 -1.10
C HIS A 144 4.10 26.53 0.00
N ARG A 145 4.04 26.93 1.27
CA ARG A 145 4.56 26.16 2.42
C ARG A 145 3.48 25.42 3.22
N VAL A 146 2.21 25.63 2.88
CA VAL A 146 1.06 25.02 3.56
C VAL A 146 0.38 24.01 2.65
N VAL A 147 -0.33 23.04 3.23
CA VAL A 147 -1.20 22.13 2.47
C VAL A 147 -2.66 22.61 2.56
N ASN A 148 -3.49 22.15 1.61
CA ASN A 148 -4.91 22.46 1.62
C ASN A 148 -5.61 21.82 2.83
N MET A 149 -6.05 22.64 3.78
CA MET A 149 -6.77 22.16 4.97
C MET A 149 -7.67 23.25 5.58
N ARG A 150 -8.66 22.83 6.38
CA ARG A 150 -9.51 23.74 7.15
C ARG A 150 -9.27 23.58 8.65
N LEU A 151 -8.92 24.68 9.29
CA LEU A 151 -8.74 24.82 10.73
C LEU A 151 -9.86 25.70 11.29
N VAL A 152 -10.44 25.30 12.42
CA VAL A 152 -11.42 26.10 13.14
C VAL A 152 -10.85 26.45 14.51
N ASP A 153 -10.54 27.74 14.72
CA ASP A 153 -10.20 28.27 16.05
C ASP A 153 -11.48 28.67 16.76
N LEU A 154 -11.62 28.22 18.01
CA LEU A 154 -12.79 28.48 18.84
C LEU A 154 -12.40 29.28 20.09
N PRO A 155 -13.32 30.08 20.66
CA PRO A 155 -13.10 30.76 21.93
C PRO A 155 -12.61 29.79 23.01
N GLY A 156 -11.59 30.21 23.77
CA GLY A 156 -11.04 29.40 24.85
C GLY A 156 -12.02 29.26 26.02
N MET A 157 -12.11 28.06 26.60
CA MET A 157 -12.97 27.82 27.77
C MET A 157 -12.47 28.61 28.99
N THR A 158 -13.36 29.34 29.65
CA THR A 158 -13.11 30.00 30.94
C THR A 158 -14.22 29.68 31.93
N LYS A 159 -13.84 29.38 33.17
CA LYS A 159 -14.77 29.14 34.30
C LYS A 159 -15.07 30.40 35.11
N VAL A 160 -14.28 31.46 34.91
CA VAL A 160 -14.39 32.71 35.65
C VAL A 160 -14.62 33.83 34.64
N PRO A 161 -15.79 34.51 34.68
CA PRO A 161 -16.03 35.65 33.80
C PRO A 161 -15.07 36.79 34.18
N VAL A 162 -14.41 37.37 33.17
CA VAL A 162 -13.48 38.49 33.37
C VAL A 162 -14.00 39.68 32.57
N GLY A 163 -14.22 40.82 33.24
CA GLY A 163 -14.53 42.12 32.63
C GLY A 163 -15.80 42.16 31.76
N GLY A 164 -16.96 42.54 32.33
CA GLY A 164 -18.20 42.76 31.56
C GLY A 164 -18.86 41.50 30.96
N GLN A 165 -18.27 40.32 31.12
CA GLN A 165 -18.79 39.05 30.63
C GLN A 165 -19.97 38.53 31.48
N PRO A 166 -20.97 37.89 30.86
CA PRO A 166 -22.11 37.32 31.58
C PRO A 166 -21.69 36.13 32.46
N THR A 167 -22.43 35.88 33.55
CA THR A 167 -22.13 34.80 34.51
C THR A 167 -22.24 33.40 33.91
N ASN A 168 -22.97 33.24 32.80
CA ASN A 168 -23.12 31.98 32.06
C ASN A 168 -22.18 31.86 30.84
N ILE A 169 -21.04 32.56 30.85
CA ILE A 169 -20.09 32.54 29.73
C ILE A 169 -19.56 31.14 29.41
N GLU A 170 -19.35 30.29 30.43
CA GLU A 170 -18.91 28.91 30.27
C GLU A 170 -19.93 28.09 29.45
N GLU A 171 -21.21 28.19 29.80
CA GLU A 171 -22.32 27.53 29.08
C GLU A 171 -22.41 28.03 27.64
N ARG A 172 -22.22 29.35 27.42
CA ARG A 172 -22.24 29.96 26.08
C ARG A 172 -21.08 29.48 25.20
N ILE A 173 -19.86 29.40 25.74
CA ILE A 173 -18.68 28.89 25.03
C ILE A 173 -18.89 27.41 24.71
N ARG A 174 -19.37 26.62 25.67
CA ARG A 174 -19.64 25.20 25.45
C ARG A 174 -20.73 24.97 24.40
N ALA A 175 -21.83 25.73 24.45
CA ALA A 175 -22.89 25.70 23.44
C ALA A 175 -22.38 26.11 22.05
N LEU A 176 -21.34 26.94 21.97
CA LEU A 176 -20.68 27.29 20.72
C LEU A 176 -19.76 26.18 20.21
N ILE A 177 -19.00 25.52 21.09
CA ILE A 177 -18.01 24.48 20.72
C ILE A 177 -18.69 23.17 20.32
N LEU A 178 -19.68 22.72 21.09
CA LEU A 178 -20.31 21.40 20.91
C LEU A 178 -20.75 21.14 19.45
N PRO A 179 -21.45 22.06 18.76
CA PRO A 179 -21.83 21.85 17.36
C PRO A 179 -20.66 21.57 16.41
N TYR A 180 -19.46 22.10 16.67
CA TYR A 180 -18.28 21.87 15.84
C TYR A 180 -17.68 20.49 16.07
N ILE A 181 -17.58 20.04 17.32
CA ILE A 181 -16.93 18.78 17.69
C ILE A 181 -17.86 17.56 17.66
N THR A 182 -19.18 17.76 17.74
CA THR A 182 -20.18 16.68 17.53
C THR A 182 -20.18 16.18 16.09
N ASN A 183 -19.72 17.00 15.14
CA ASN A 183 -19.57 16.57 13.75
C ASN A 183 -18.55 15.41 13.66
N SER A 184 -19.00 14.23 13.25
CA SER A 184 -18.15 13.03 13.08
C SER A 184 -17.04 13.23 12.04
N ASN A 185 -17.20 14.17 11.11
CA ASN A 185 -16.22 14.53 10.09
C ASN A 185 -15.14 15.49 10.60
N SER A 186 -15.18 15.86 11.89
CA SER A 186 -14.19 16.73 12.52
C SER A 186 -13.16 15.92 13.32
N ILE A 187 -11.89 16.26 13.11
CA ILE A 187 -10.80 15.85 13.98
C ILE A 187 -10.74 16.86 15.13
N ILE A 188 -10.75 16.36 16.36
CA ILE A 188 -10.67 17.18 17.56
C ILE A 188 -9.20 17.36 17.93
N LEU A 189 -8.70 18.59 17.87
CA LEU A 189 -7.37 18.93 18.34
C LEU A 189 -7.46 19.50 19.76
N ALA A 190 -7.24 18.65 20.77
CA ALA A 190 -7.33 19.02 22.18
C ALA A 190 -6.01 19.62 22.68
N VAL A 191 -5.95 20.94 22.84
CA VAL A 191 -4.76 21.69 23.25
C VAL A 191 -4.74 21.92 24.76
N ILE A 192 -3.76 21.34 25.44
CA ILE A 192 -3.67 21.24 26.89
C ILE A 192 -2.27 21.67 27.37
N PRO A 193 -2.15 22.57 28.36
CA PRO A 193 -0.84 22.90 28.94
C PRO A 193 -0.26 21.73 29.74
N ALA A 194 1.03 21.47 29.58
CA ALA A 194 1.78 20.45 30.33
C ALA A 194 1.90 20.77 31.83
N ASN A 195 1.81 22.04 32.19
CA ASN A 195 1.93 22.53 33.57
C ASN A 195 0.59 22.54 34.35
N GLN A 196 -0.44 21.89 33.82
CA GLN A 196 -1.75 21.75 34.47
C GLN A 196 -2.12 20.27 34.61
N ASP A 197 -3.04 19.95 35.52
CA ASP A 197 -3.52 18.59 35.67
C ASP A 197 -4.21 18.10 34.39
N PHE A 198 -3.58 17.12 33.76
CA PHE A 198 -3.96 16.62 32.45
C PHE A 198 -5.31 15.89 32.48
N VAL A 199 -5.58 15.11 33.54
CA VAL A 199 -6.78 14.25 33.64
C VAL A 199 -8.04 15.10 33.85
N SER A 200 -7.94 16.24 34.55
CA SER A 200 -9.08 17.15 34.77
C SER A 200 -9.32 18.16 33.65
N SER A 201 -8.53 18.12 32.56
CA SER A 201 -8.66 19.04 31.43
C SER A 201 -10.06 19.04 30.80
N GLU A 202 -10.68 20.21 30.73
CA GLU A 202 -12.00 20.39 30.12
C GLU A 202 -12.00 20.06 28.63
N ALA A 203 -10.85 20.20 27.94
CA ALA A 203 -10.73 19.84 26.53
C ALA A 203 -10.89 18.33 26.32
N LEU A 204 -10.32 17.51 27.21
CA LEU A 204 -10.45 16.05 27.16
C LEU A 204 -11.84 15.59 27.60
N LYS A 205 -12.41 16.20 28.64
CA LYS A 205 -13.79 15.88 29.06
C LYS A 205 -14.77 16.12 27.92
N MET A 206 -14.69 17.29 27.29
CA MET A 206 -15.57 17.65 26.18
C MET A 206 -15.33 16.78 24.93
N ALA A 207 -14.07 16.43 24.63
CA ALA A 207 -13.77 15.48 23.56
C ALA A 207 -14.37 14.09 23.83
N ARG A 208 -14.22 13.56 25.04
CA ARG A 208 -14.75 12.23 25.44
C ARG A 208 -16.27 12.15 25.44
N GLU A 209 -16.96 13.27 25.66
CA GLU A 209 -18.43 13.30 25.55
C GLU A 209 -18.93 13.02 24.12
N VAL A 210 -18.13 13.33 23.10
CA VAL A 210 -18.48 13.17 21.68
C VAL A 210 -17.59 12.15 20.94
N ASP A 211 -16.54 11.65 21.59
CA ASP A 211 -15.54 10.69 21.10
C ASP A 211 -14.97 9.87 22.28
N SER A 212 -15.79 8.99 22.85
CA SER A 212 -15.45 8.22 24.07
C SER A 212 -14.24 7.30 23.89
N GLU A 213 -14.08 6.74 22.69
CA GLU A 213 -12.99 5.82 22.32
C GLU A 213 -11.72 6.56 21.84
N GLY A 214 -11.80 7.89 21.65
CA GLY A 214 -10.68 8.72 21.20
C GLY A 214 -10.22 8.42 19.76
N GLU A 215 -11.14 8.00 18.88
CA GLU A 215 -10.86 7.62 17.48
C GLU A 215 -10.39 8.81 16.64
N ARG A 216 -10.93 10.01 16.93
CA ARG A 216 -10.74 11.22 16.13
C ARG A 216 -10.20 12.39 16.95
N THR A 217 -9.69 12.11 18.14
CA THR A 217 -9.10 13.09 19.05
C THR A 217 -7.57 12.98 19.05
N LEU A 218 -6.90 14.06 18.63
CA LEU A 218 -5.47 14.26 18.76
C LEU A 218 -5.21 15.25 19.89
N VAL A 219 -4.32 14.91 20.82
CA VAL A 219 -3.99 15.77 21.96
C VAL A 219 -2.68 16.50 21.68
N VAL A 220 -2.67 17.80 21.90
CA VAL A 220 -1.46 18.64 21.81
C VAL A 220 -1.12 19.17 23.21
N LEU A 221 0.04 18.75 23.72
CA LEU A 221 0.53 19.16 25.02
C LEU A 221 1.47 20.38 24.86
N THR A 222 1.03 21.57 25.25
CA THR A 222 1.81 22.82 25.09
C THR A 222 2.59 23.15 26.35
N LYS A 223 3.50 24.13 26.30
CA LYS A 223 4.23 24.65 27.48
C LYS A 223 5.09 23.59 28.19
N LEU A 224 5.69 22.67 27.44
CA LEU A 224 6.62 21.67 27.99
C LEU A 224 7.85 22.32 28.67
N ASP A 225 8.21 23.52 28.23
CA ASP A 225 9.28 24.36 28.74
C ASP A 225 8.98 25.00 30.11
N LEU A 226 7.71 25.05 30.52
CA LEU A 226 7.25 25.68 31.76
C LEU A 226 6.86 24.67 32.85
N MET A 227 7.34 23.43 32.74
CA MET A 227 7.13 22.41 33.76
C MET A 227 8.09 22.59 34.95
N ASP A 228 7.63 22.28 36.16
CA ASP A 228 8.45 22.38 37.36
C ASP A 228 9.65 21.42 37.30
N HIS A 229 10.83 21.93 37.67
CA HIS A 229 12.06 21.15 37.71
C HIS A 229 11.90 19.88 38.55
N GLY A 230 12.13 18.72 37.95
CA GLY A 230 11.98 17.40 38.57
C GLY A 230 10.69 16.66 38.18
N THR A 231 9.79 17.29 37.43
CA THR A 231 8.59 16.67 36.85
C THR A 231 8.72 16.60 35.33
N ASN A 232 8.26 15.51 34.71
CA ASN A 232 8.25 15.38 33.25
C ASN A 232 6.88 14.89 32.76
N ALA A 233 6.57 15.13 31.49
CA ALA A 233 5.32 14.72 30.87
C ALA A 233 5.38 13.31 30.26
N LEU A 234 6.35 12.46 30.65
CA LEU A 234 6.62 11.20 29.95
C LEU A 234 5.41 10.26 29.99
N ASP A 235 4.78 10.08 31.14
CA ASP A 235 3.60 9.21 31.31
C ASP A 235 2.40 9.71 30.49
N VAL A 236 2.29 11.03 30.32
CA VAL A 236 1.27 11.66 29.47
C VAL A 236 1.60 11.42 27.99
N LEU A 237 2.82 11.73 27.55
CA LEU A 237 3.25 11.61 26.15
C LEU A 237 3.28 10.14 25.66
N THR A 238 3.48 9.18 26.57
CA THR A 238 3.46 7.73 26.30
C THR A 238 2.06 7.10 26.40
N ARG A 239 1.01 7.91 26.62
CA ARG A 239 -0.41 7.47 26.71
C ARG A 239 -0.74 6.57 27.91
N GLN A 240 0.07 6.59 28.97
CA GLN A 240 -0.21 5.80 30.17
C GLN A 240 -1.38 6.36 31.00
N LEU A 241 -1.57 7.68 30.97
CA LEU A 241 -2.61 8.37 31.76
C LEU A 241 -3.95 8.51 31.02
N VAL A 242 -3.93 8.71 29.70
CA VAL A 242 -5.13 8.84 28.85
C VAL A 242 -4.88 8.17 27.52
N HIS A 243 -5.79 7.27 27.16
CA HIS A 243 -5.79 6.60 25.87
C HIS A 243 -6.54 7.45 24.84
N VAL A 244 -5.84 7.87 23.78
CA VAL A 244 -6.39 8.47 22.55
C VAL A 244 -5.70 7.81 21.36
N LYS A 245 -6.44 7.48 20.30
CA LYS A 245 -5.91 6.67 19.19
C LYS A 245 -5.02 7.47 18.26
N LEU A 246 -5.36 8.73 17.96
CA LEU A 246 -4.53 9.62 17.12
C LEU A 246 -3.22 10.07 17.79
N GLY A 247 -3.16 10.01 19.13
CA GLY A 247 -1.95 10.23 19.91
C GLY A 247 -1.87 11.53 20.69
N ILE A 248 -0.71 11.74 21.29
CA ILE A 248 -0.40 12.88 22.16
C ILE A 248 0.94 13.47 21.70
N ILE A 249 0.92 14.73 21.28
CA ILE A 249 2.08 15.44 20.74
C ILE A 249 2.37 16.68 21.60
N GLY A 250 3.52 16.67 22.25
CA GLY A 250 4.10 17.77 23.00
C GLY A 250 4.79 18.79 22.09
N VAL A 251 4.54 20.07 22.32
CA VAL A 251 5.11 21.20 21.56
C VAL A 251 5.57 22.32 22.48
N VAL A 252 6.59 23.05 22.03
CA VAL A 252 7.06 24.30 22.64
C VAL A 252 6.75 25.42 21.67
N ASN A 253 5.89 26.35 22.09
CA ASN A 253 5.56 27.52 21.28
C ASN A 253 6.25 28.77 21.83
N ARG A 254 6.25 29.85 21.05
CA ARG A 254 6.76 31.15 21.49
C ARG A 254 6.17 31.58 22.82
N SER A 255 7.05 31.90 23.77
CA SER A 255 6.69 32.55 25.03
C SER A 255 6.30 34.01 24.80
N GLN A 256 5.73 34.66 25.82
CA GLN A 256 5.41 36.09 25.76
C GLN A 256 6.67 36.95 25.49
N ALA A 257 7.80 36.57 26.09
CA ALA A 257 9.07 37.22 25.86
C ALA A 257 9.58 37.04 24.42
N ASP A 258 9.40 35.84 23.82
CA ASP A 258 9.77 35.59 22.42
C ASP A 258 8.91 36.43 21.45
N ILE A 259 7.64 36.65 21.78
CA ILE A 259 6.72 37.50 21.00
C ILE A 259 7.17 38.96 21.06
N GLU A 260 7.44 39.49 22.26
CA GLU A 260 7.90 40.86 22.47
C GLU A 260 9.25 41.13 21.83
N ALA A 261 10.14 40.13 21.83
CA ALA A 261 11.44 40.17 21.15
C ALA A 261 11.35 39.95 19.63
N GLN A 262 10.15 39.75 19.07
CA GLN A 262 9.92 39.38 17.66
C GLN A 262 10.82 38.23 17.18
N LYS A 263 11.02 37.22 18.05
CA LYS A 263 11.88 36.08 17.74
C LYS A 263 11.38 35.35 16.49
N PRO A 264 12.23 35.11 15.49
CA PRO A 264 11.86 34.35 14.31
C PRO A 264 11.32 32.97 14.67
N LEU A 265 10.30 32.51 13.94
CA LEU A 265 9.70 31.19 14.19
C LEU A 265 10.72 30.06 14.00
N GLU A 266 11.66 30.21 13.07
CA GLU A 266 12.74 29.23 12.82
C GLU A 266 13.63 29.02 14.05
N ASP A 267 13.96 30.09 14.77
CA ASP A 267 14.77 29.98 16.00
C ASP A 267 13.98 29.29 17.11
N VAL A 268 12.67 29.49 17.16
CA VAL A 268 11.80 28.82 18.13
C VAL A 268 11.70 27.32 17.85
N LEU A 269 11.64 26.93 16.58
CA LEU A 269 11.65 25.52 16.18
C LEU A 269 12.99 24.85 16.53
N ARG A 270 14.12 25.55 16.39
CA ARG A 270 15.43 25.05 16.82
C ARG A 270 15.53 24.91 18.34
N ASP A 271 14.97 25.84 19.09
CA ASP A 271 14.93 25.78 20.55
C ASP A 271 14.02 24.65 21.04
N GLU A 272 12.87 24.45 20.39
CA GLU A 272 11.97 23.32 20.64
C GLU A 272 12.71 21.99 20.42
N GLU A 273 13.38 21.83 19.28
CA GLU A 273 14.15 20.63 18.96
C GLU A 273 15.25 20.36 19.99
N SER A 274 15.97 21.42 20.39
CA SER A 274 17.02 21.34 21.41
C SER A 274 16.47 20.94 22.78
N LEU A 275 15.32 21.49 23.18
CA LEU A 275 14.66 21.17 24.44
C LEU A 275 14.14 19.72 24.44
N LEU A 276 13.44 19.31 23.37
CA LEU A 276 12.92 17.95 23.24
C LEU A 276 14.04 16.91 23.23
N ALA A 277 15.14 17.18 22.52
CA ALA A 277 16.30 16.30 22.51
C ALA A 277 16.97 16.17 23.89
N ARG A 278 16.92 17.23 24.70
CA ARG A 278 17.53 17.23 26.05
C ARG A 278 16.63 16.58 27.10
N GLU A 279 15.36 16.99 27.17
CA GLU A 279 14.43 16.61 28.24
C GLU A 279 13.63 15.34 27.90
N TYR A 280 13.40 15.07 26.62
CA TYR A 280 12.61 13.92 26.11
C TYR A 280 13.34 13.15 25.00
N PRO A 281 14.60 12.72 25.19
CA PRO A 281 15.46 12.18 24.13
C PRO A 281 14.88 10.95 23.41
N THR A 282 14.12 10.12 24.13
CA THR A 282 13.49 8.90 23.58
C THR A 282 12.21 9.18 22.78
N LEU A 283 11.63 10.38 22.94
CA LEU A 283 10.39 10.77 22.27
C LEU A 283 10.60 11.89 21.25
N ALA A 284 11.75 12.58 21.25
CA ALA A 284 11.99 13.80 20.47
C ALA A 284 11.61 13.68 18.98
N SER A 285 11.83 12.52 18.34
CA SER A 285 11.48 12.28 16.93
C SER A 285 9.98 12.22 16.64
N ARG A 286 9.15 12.03 17.66
CA ARG A 286 7.68 11.96 17.61
C ARG A 286 7.00 13.12 18.35
N GLN A 287 7.75 14.18 18.63
CA GLN A 287 7.28 15.37 19.34
C GLN A 287 7.66 16.63 18.55
N GLY A 288 7.09 17.77 18.96
CA GLY A 288 7.38 19.07 18.38
C GLY A 288 6.45 19.49 17.25
N THR A 289 6.54 20.77 16.91
CA THR A 289 5.68 21.48 15.95
C THR A 289 5.81 20.89 14.55
N ARG A 290 7.01 20.45 14.15
CA ARG A 290 7.24 19.81 12.84
C ARG A 290 6.48 18.50 12.71
N TYR A 291 6.60 17.63 13.72
CA TYR A 291 5.90 16.34 13.77
C TYR A 291 4.38 16.53 13.88
N LEU A 292 3.92 17.50 14.67
CA LEU A 292 2.51 17.88 14.75
C LEU A 292 1.95 18.27 13.38
N SER A 293 2.66 19.12 12.65
CA SER A 293 2.23 19.59 11.32
C SER A 293 2.13 18.42 10.34
N GLN A 294 3.13 17.54 10.28
CA GLN A 294 3.12 16.33 9.44
C GLN A 294 1.98 15.38 9.81
N THR A 295 1.74 15.18 11.10
CA THR A 295 0.65 14.32 11.60
C THR A 295 -0.71 14.89 11.17
N ILE A 296 -0.92 16.19 11.32
CA ILE A 296 -2.13 16.88 10.90
C ILE A 296 -2.36 16.73 9.39
N VAL A 297 -1.33 16.90 8.56
CA VAL A 297 -1.42 16.68 7.11
C VAL A 297 -1.84 15.25 6.77
N GLY A 298 -1.21 14.26 7.42
CA GLY A 298 -1.56 12.85 7.23
C GLY A 298 -3.00 12.52 7.62
N LEU A 299 -3.50 13.10 8.72
CA LEU A 299 -4.86 12.92 9.20
C LEU A 299 -5.89 13.57 8.27
N VAL A 300 -5.66 14.80 7.81
CA VAL A 300 -6.57 15.46 6.84
C VAL A 300 -6.60 14.69 5.53
N GLY A 301 -5.45 14.17 5.08
CA GLY A 301 -5.35 13.34 3.88
C GLY A 301 -6.12 12.01 3.97
N SER A 302 -6.15 11.38 5.16
CA SER A 302 -6.89 10.14 5.38
C SER A 302 -8.39 10.37 5.58
N THR A 303 -8.79 11.38 6.36
CA THR A 303 -10.21 11.73 6.59
C THR A 303 -10.87 12.32 5.33
N SER A 304 -10.13 13.04 4.47
CA SER A 304 -10.66 13.57 3.19
C SER A 304 -11.13 12.45 2.25
N ARG A 305 -10.46 11.29 2.30
CA ARG A 305 -10.87 10.11 1.53
C ARG A 305 -12.19 9.50 2.04
N GLN A 306 -12.59 9.80 3.28
CA GLN A 306 -13.80 9.31 3.92
C GLN A 306 -14.98 10.32 3.90
N THR A 307 -14.72 11.64 3.85
CA THR A 307 -15.73 12.71 4.08
C THR A 307 -16.22 13.44 2.84
N LEU A 308 -15.67 13.17 1.64
CA LEU A 308 -16.17 13.65 0.34
C LEU A 308 -17.56 13.11 -0.05
N ILE A 309 -18.29 12.52 0.89
CA ILE A 309 -19.46 11.72 0.63
C ILE A 309 -20.53 11.97 1.72
N PRO A 310 -21.74 12.44 1.36
CA PRO A 310 -22.80 12.73 2.32
C PRO A 310 -23.14 11.50 3.20
N PRO A 311 -23.45 11.70 4.50
CA PRO A 311 -23.70 10.60 5.43
C PRO A 311 -24.98 9.80 5.13
N ASN A 312 -25.86 10.28 4.24
CA ASN A 312 -27.17 9.69 3.95
C ASN A 312 -27.21 8.84 2.66
N ILE A 313 -26.06 8.45 2.14
CA ILE A 313 -25.91 7.67 0.90
C ILE A 313 -25.34 6.29 1.27
N ALA A 314 -25.83 5.21 0.68
CA ALA A 314 -25.38 3.85 1.00
C ALA A 314 -23.90 3.66 0.63
N GLU A 315 -23.14 2.86 1.39
CA GLU A 315 -21.67 2.71 1.24
C GLU A 315 -21.19 2.34 -0.19
N GLU A 316 -22.05 1.74 -1.00
CA GLU A 316 -21.77 1.40 -2.40
C GLU A 316 -21.84 2.63 -3.34
N GLU A 317 -22.78 3.54 -3.10
CA GLU A 317 -22.90 4.82 -3.82
C GLU A 317 -21.81 5.81 -3.39
N LYS A 318 -21.32 5.65 -2.16
CA LYS A 318 -20.17 6.39 -1.63
C LYS A 318 -18.90 6.11 -2.46
N ALA A 319 -18.59 4.83 -2.66
CA ALA A 319 -17.42 4.41 -3.44
C ALA A 319 -17.46 4.91 -4.90
N TYR A 320 -18.65 4.97 -5.50
CA TYR A 320 -18.86 5.42 -6.88
C TYR A 320 -18.63 6.94 -7.06
N CYS A 321 -19.19 7.77 -6.16
CA CYS A 321 -18.97 9.22 -6.17
C CYS A 321 -17.49 9.59 -5.95
N LEU A 322 -16.79 8.84 -5.10
CA LEU A 322 -15.36 9.02 -4.85
C LEU A 322 -14.51 8.64 -6.08
N GLN A 323 -14.91 7.61 -6.85
CA GLN A 323 -14.29 7.25 -8.13
C GLN A 323 -14.50 8.33 -9.20
N LEU A 324 -15.71 8.89 -9.29
CA LEU A 324 -16.06 9.96 -10.23
C LEU A 324 -15.29 11.26 -9.96
N TYR A 325 -15.21 11.68 -8.69
CA TYR A 325 -14.44 12.87 -8.28
C TYR A 325 -12.95 12.71 -8.59
N LYS A 326 -12.35 11.54 -8.29
CA LYS A 326 -10.94 11.25 -8.63
C LYS A 326 -10.67 11.32 -10.14
N ARG A 327 -11.61 10.89 -10.97
CA ARG A 327 -11.52 10.93 -12.45
C ARG A 327 -11.70 12.34 -13.03
N LEU A 328 -12.55 13.16 -12.41
CA LEU A 328 -12.78 14.56 -12.81
C LEU A 328 -11.59 15.45 -12.46
N VAL A 329 -11.01 15.28 -11.26
CA VAL A 329 -9.84 16.06 -10.82
C VAL A 329 -8.58 15.69 -11.63
N SER A 330 -8.42 14.42 -12.01
CA SER A 330 -7.27 13.98 -12.83
C SER A 330 -7.32 14.44 -14.29
N THR A 331 -8.48 14.89 -14.79
CA THR A 331 -8.64 15.37 -16.17
C THR A 331 -8.50 16.88 -16.32
N THR A 332 -8.70 17.67 -15.26
CA THR A 332 -8.54 19.14 -15.30
C THR A 332 -7.10 19.64 -15.18
N VAL A 333 -6.17 18.83 -14.64
CA VAL A 333 -4.77 19.23 -14.41
C VAL A 333 -3.91 19.14 -15.69
N PHE A 334 -4.43 18.58 -16.79
CA PHE A 334 -3.64 18.27 -17.99
C PHE A 334 -3.89 19.13 -19.23
N HIS A 335 -4.64 20.25 -19.14
CA HIS A 335 -4.97 21.04 -20.33
C HIS A 335 -4.79 22.55 -20.14
N GLU A 336 -3.55 23.02 -20.26
CA GLU A 336 -3.31 24.40 -20.72
C GLU A 336 -3.00 24.51 -22.20
N HIS A 337 -2.55 23.46 -22.89
CA HIS A 337 -2.30 23.52 -24.33
C HIS A 337 -2.94 22.32 -25.05
N PHE A 338 -3.57 22.59 -26.20
CA PHE A 338 -4.32 21.71 -27.12
C PHE A 338 -5.86 21.68 -26.99
N PHE A 339 -6.48 22.25 -28.02
CA PHE A 339 -7.90 22.20 -28.34
C PHE A 339 -8.33 20.76 -28.71
N SER A 340 -9.08 20.09 -27.83
CA SER A 340 -10.26 19.22 -28.08
C SER A 340 -10.47 18.26 -26.90
N LEU A 341 -11.56 18.43 -26.15
CA LEU A 341 -11.93 17.54 -25.03
C LEU A 341 -12.26 16.11 -25.53
N PRO A 342 -11.80 15.04 -24.84
CA PRO A 342 -12.35 13.70 -25.04
C PRO A 342 -13.74 13.60 -24.41
N THR A 343 -14.68 12.97 -25.12
CA THR A 343 -16.02 12.66 -24.64
C THR A 343 -15.93 11.71 -23.43
N ILE A 344 -16.29 12.17 -22.23
CA ILE A 344 -16.46 11.33 -21.04
C ILE A 344 -17.74 10.50 -21.24
N VAL A 345 -17.62 9.20 -21.47
CA VAL A 345 -18.76 8.27 -21.51
C VAL A 345 -18.91 7.60 -20.14
N LEU A 346 -20.01 7.88 -19.44
CA LEU A 346 -20.37 7.23 -18.19
C LEU A 346 -21.07 5.90 -18.50
N SER A 347 -20.38 4.78 -18.34
CA SER A 347 -21.00 3.46 -18.45
C SER A 347 -21.72 3.08 -17.16
N ASN A 348 -23.06 3.04 -17.22
CA ASN A 348 -24.02 2.49 -16.25
C ASN A 348 -23.77 2.78 -14.76
N PRO A 349 -24.38 3.83 -14.18
CA PRO A 349 -24.47 3.93 -12.72
C PRO A 349 -25.38 2.80 -12.18
N PRO A 350 -25.09 2.22 -11.00
CA PRO A 350 -25.92 1.17 -10.41
C PRO A 350 -27.30 1.65 -9.91
N PHE A 351 -27.60 2.95 -9.99
CA PHE A 351 -28.85 3.53 -9.51
C PHE A 351 -29.44 4.53 -10.52
N HIS A 352 -30.79 4.54 -10.61
CA HIS A 352 -31.55 5.46 -11.46
C HIS A 352 -31.50 6.89 -10.89
N LEU A 353 -30.46 7.65 -11.20
CA LEU A 353 -30.41 9.09 -10.91
C LEU A 353 -31.36 9.83 -11.87
N THR A 354 -32.24 10.65 -11.31
CA THR A 354 -33.20 11.44 -12.08
C THR A 354 -32.52 12.71 -12.64
N PRO A 355 -33.09 13.35 -13.68
CA PRO A 355 -32.59 14.64 -14.17
C PRO A 355 -32.55 15.75 -13.09
N MET A 356 -33.31 15.60 -12.01
CA MET A 356 -33.32 16.50 -10.85
C MET A 356 -32.07 16.33 -9.99
N ASP A 357 -31.60 15.09 -9.81
CA ASP A 357 -30.40 14.74 -9.04
C ASP A 357 -29.13 15.24 -9.74
N LEU A 358 -29.06 15.09 -11.06
CA LEU A 358 -27.99 15.66 -11.89
C LEU A 358 -28.01 17.20 -11.90
N GLY A 359 -29.20 17.80 -11.81
CA GLY A 359 -29.37 19.26 -11.69
C GLY A 359 -28.89 19.82 -10.34
N MET A 360 -29.01 19.06 -9.25
CA MET A 360 -28.48 19.44 -7.93
C MET A 360 -26.94 19.36 -7.90
N ILE A 361 -26.37 18.32 -8.51
CA ILE A 361 -24.90 18.15 -8.65
C ILE A 361 -24.31 19.29 -9.51
N GLY A 362 -24.97 19.62 -10.63
CA GLY A 362 -24.54 20.70 -11.52
C GLY A 362 -24.66 22.12 -10.92
N ASN A 363 -25.56 22.35 -9.95
CA ASN A 363 -25.67 23.64 -9.26
C ASN A 363 -24.63 23.82 -8.13
N GLN A 364 -24.02 22.75 -7.63
CA GLN A 364 -23.00 22.80 -6.56
C GLN A 364 -21.58 22.98 -7.10
N LEU A 365 -21.31 22.50 -8.32
CA LEU A 365 -20.05 22.71 -9.03
C LEU A 365 -20.18 23.97 -9.89
N LYS A 366 -19.74 25.13 -9.38
CA LYS A 366 -19.68 26.36 -10.20
C LYS A 366 -18.63 26.19 -11.30
N PHE A 367 -19.01 25.59 -12.42
CA PHE A 367 -18.20 25.58 -13.63
C PHE A 367 -18.19 26.99 -14.23
N GLY A 368 -17.06 27.69 -14.09
CA GLY A 368 -16.79 28.85 -14.90
C GLY A 368 -16.78 28.48 -16.39
N HIS A 369 -17.43 29.30 -17.21
CA HIS A 369 -17.42 29.31 -18.68
C HIS A 369 -18.02 28.14 -19.48
N TYR A 370 -18.36 26.98 -18.88
CA TYR A 370 -19.08 25.92 -19.60
C TYR A 370 -20.60 26.03 -19.37
N GLY A 371 -21.29 26.71 -20.29
CA GLY A 371 -22.72 27.07 -20.15
C GLY A 371 -23.66 25.87 -19.92
N LYS A 372 -24.58 26.02 -18.96
CA LYS A 372 -25.57 25.04 -18.47
C LYS A 372 -26.38 24.35 -19.56
N ASP A 373 -26.66 25.04 -20.66
CA ASP A 373 -27.51 24.52 -21.74
C ASP A 373 -26.81 23.47 -22.62
N ARG A 374 -25.47 23.51 -22.69
CA ARG A 374 -24.68 22.59 -23.53
C ARG A 374 -24.50 21.22 -22.87
N LEU A 375 -24.30 21.19 -21.55
CA LEU A 375 -24.20 19.95 -20.77
C LEU A 375 -25.52 19.15 -20.79
N MET A 376 -26.66 19.83 -20.76
CA MET A 376 -27.98 19.18 -20.78
C MET A 376 -28.35 18.61 -22.15
N ALA A 377 -27.74 19.11 -23.24
CA ALA A 377 -27.90 18.56 -24.58
C ALA A 377 -27.13 17.24 -24.75
N ASP A 378 -25.90 17.18 -24.24
CA ASP A 378 -25.03 15.99 -24.36
C ASP A 378 -25.53 14.83 -23.50
N LEU A 379 -26.10 15.10 -22.32
CA LEU A 379 -26.70 14.08 -21.44
C LEU A 379 -27.97 13.43 -22.03
N ARG A 380 -28.74 14.15 -22.87
CA ARG A 380 -29.94 13.60 -23.54
C ARG A 380 -29.59 12.66 -24.69
N ALA A 381 -28.39 12.76 -25.26
CA ALA A 381 -27.95 11.92 -26.36
C ALA A 381 -27.45 10.53 -25.91
N MET A 382 -27.14 10.34 -24.62
CA MET A 382 -26.54 9.10 -24.09
C MET A 382 -27.54 7.98 -23.75
N THR A 383 -28.84 8.25 -23.65
CA THR A 383 -29.83 7.29 -23.11
C THR A 383 -30.44 6.31 -24.13
N THR A 384 -30.03 6.31 -25.40
CA THR A 384 -30.83 5.67 -26.47
C THR A 384 -30.36 4.29 -26.99
N THR A 385 -29.33 3.63 -26.43
CA THR A 385 -28.91 2.33 -27.00
C THR A 385 -28.40 1.33 -25.95
N CYS A 386 -29.20 0.29 -25.66
CA CYS A 386 -28.78 -0.86 -24.84
C CYS A 386 -29.39 -2.14 -25.44
N VAL A 387 -28.57 -3.04 -26.00
CA VAL A 387 -28.94 -4.42 -26.40
C VAL A 387 -27.74 -5.33 -26.15
N THR A 388 -27.98 -6.49 -25.52
CA THR A 388 -27.02 -7.53 -25.11
C THR A 388 -26.49 -8.37 -26.28
N TYR A 389 -25.18 -8.64 -26.37
CA TYR A 389 -24.57 -9.61 -27.31
C TYR A 389 -23.35 -10.35 -26.73
N ASN A 390 -23.17 -11.61 -27.11
CA ASN A 390 -22.15 -12.55 -26.60
C ASN A 390 -20.83 -12.49 -27.42
N PRO A 391 -19.65 -12.13 -26.86
CA PRO A 391 -18.46 -11.73 -27.63
C PRO A 391 -17.53 -12.86 -28.12
N GLY A 392 -17.54 -14.05 -27.50
CA GLY A 392 -16.50 -15.07 -27.72
C GLY A 392 -16.47 -15.74 -29.11
N ALA A 393 -17.54 -15.64 -29.91
CA ALA A 393 -17.63 -16.31 -31.22
C ALA A 393 -17.09 -15.47 -32.39
N LEU A 394 -16.98 -14.14 -32.24
CA LEU A 394 -16.58 -13.24 -33.34
C LEU A 394 -15.06 -13.23 -33.57
N MET A 395 -14.28 -13.36 -32.49
CA MET A 395 -12.80 -13.34 -32.53
C MET A 395 -12.22 -14.47 -33.39
N THR A 396 -12.77 -15.68 -33.27
CA THR A 396 -12.29 -16.86 -34.01
C THR A 396 -12.59 -16.77 -35.51
N GLU A 397 -13.69 -16.12 -35.88
CA GLU A 397 -14.11 -15.99 -37.29
C GLU A 397 -13.37 -14.85 -37.99
N ALA A 398 -13.17 -13.71 -37.32
CA ALA A 398 -12.41 -12.58 -37.86
C ALA A 398 -10.93 -12.93 -38.04
N ALA A 399 -10.33 -13.66 -37.08
CA ALA A 399 -8.95 -14.12 -37.19
C ALA A 399 -8.76 -15.13 -38.35
N LYS A 400 -9.72 -16.06 -38.53
CA LYS A 400 -9.69 -17.02 -39.65
C LYS A 400 -9.86 -16.34 -41.01
N GLN A 401 -10.72 -15.33 -41.12
CA GLN A 401 -10.93 -14.59 -42.36
C GLN A 401 -9.71 -13.74 -42.73
N LEU A 402 -9.02 -13.16 -41.73
CA LEU A 402 -7.79 -12.40 -41.96
C LEU A 402 -6.61 -13.30 -42.36
N ASP A 403 -6.47 -14.46 -41.72
CA ASP A 403 -5.44 -15.45 -42.06
C ASP A 403 -5.67 -16.03 -43.47
N SER A 404 -6.93 -16.34 -43.81
CA SER A 404 -7.31 -16.79 -45.16
C SER A 404 -7.02 -15.74 -46.22
N PHE A 405 -7.29 -14.45 -45.96
CA PHE A 405 -7.01 -13.35 -46.89
C PHE A 405 -5.51 -13.17 -47.14
N VAL A 406 -4.69 -13.26 -46.08
CA VAL A 406 -3.23 -13.15 -46.16
C VAL A 406 -2.63 -14.32 -46.94
N GLN A 407 -3.11 -15.55 -46.72
CA GLN A 407 -2.67 -16.72 -47.47
C GLN A 407 -3.06 -16.64 -48.96
N GLU A 408 -4.26 -16.18 -49.28
CA GLU A 408 -4.76 -16.09 -50.65
C GLU A 408 -4.03 -15.03 -51.50
N HIS A 409 -3.45 -14.01 -50.86
CA HIS A 409 -2.74 -12.91 -51.55
C HIS A 409 -1.21 -12.93 -51.36
N TRP A 410 -0.67 -13.95 -50.67
CA TRP A 410 0.74 -14.08 -50.29
C TRP A 410 1.70 -14.04 -51.49
N GLU A 411 1.39 -14.71 -52.60
CA GLU A 411 2.25 -14.71 -53.80
C GLU A 411 2.31 -13.33 -54.49
N HIS A 412 1.26 -12.51 -54.35
CA HIS A 412 1.22 -11.16 -54.90
C HIS A 412 1.95 -10.14 -54.01
N ILE A 413 1.91 -10.35 -52.68
CA ILE A 413 2.62 -9.55 -51.68
C ILE A 413 4.12 -9.86 -51.71
N ALA A 414 4.50 -11.13 -51.91
CA ALA A 414 5.89 -11.57 -51.96
C ALA A 414 6.62 -11.19 -53.26
N SER A 415 5.91 -11.08 -54.40
CA SER A 415 6.54 -10.87 -55.72
C SER A 415 6.76 -9.41 -56.13
N LYS A 416 6.23 -8.42 -55.39
CA LYS A 416 6.41 -6.99 -55.71
C LYS A 416 6.80 -6.22 -54.45
N LYS A 417 8.00 -5.61 -54.46
CA LYS A 417 8.55 -4.78 -53.38
C LYS A 417 7.45 -3.92 -52.75
N ALA A 418 7.13 -4.26 -51.50
CA ALA A 418 5.95 -3.88 -50.71
C ALA A 418 5.57 -2.38 -50.63
N PRO A 419 6.44 -1.37 -50.84
CA PRO A 419 6.03 0.02 -50.60
C PRO A 419 5.05 0.61 -51.63
N ARG A 420 4.96 0.07 -52.85
CA ARG A 420 4.18 0.71 -53.94
C ARG A 420 2.71 0.27 -54.04
N ILE A 421 2.33 -0.88 -53.49
CA ILE A 421 0.94 -1.37 -53.54
C ILE A 421 0.03 -0.58 -52.58
N PHE A 422 0.53 -0.24 -51.38
CA PHE A 422 -0.28 0.46 -50.37
C PHE A 422 -0.63 1.91 -50.72
N ALA A 423 0.04 2.52 -51.69
CA ALA A 423 -0.29 3.87 -52.18
C ALA A 423 -1.45 3.89 -53.19
N GLN A 424 -1.86 2.73 -53.73
CA GLN A 424 -2.88 2.63 -54.78
C GLN A 424 -4.06 1.72 -54.43
N MET A 425 -4.08 1.13 -53.23
CA MET A 425 -5.23 0.36 -52.77
C MET A 425 -6.44 1.26 -52.52
N ASP A 426 -7.58 0.90 -53.13
CA ASP A 426 -8.87 1.53 -52.85
C ASP A 426 -9.37 1.09 -51.46
N TRP A 427 -9.12 1.95 -50.47
CA TRP A 427 -9.50 1.78 -49.07
C TRP A 427 -10.99 1.50 -48.85
N ARG A 428 -11.84 1.68 -49.86
CA ARG A 428 -13.27 1.36 -49.77
C ARG A 428 -13.54 -0.14 -49.73
N GLN A 429 -12.73 -0.97 -50.37
CA GLN A 429 -12.93 -2.43 -50.35
C GLN A 429 -12.57 -3.06 -49.00
N ILE A 430 -11.55 -2.52 -48.31
CA ILE A 430 -11.21 -2.92 -46.92
C ILE A 430 -12.26 -2.41 -45.92
N ARG A 431 -12.97 -1.31 -46.25
CA ARG A 431 -13.98 -0.70 -45.36
C ARG A 431 -15.20 -1.58 -45.10
N ASP A 432 -15.52 -2.51 -45.99
CA ASP A 432 -16.65 -3.42 -45.78
C ASP A 432 -16.32 -4.58 -44.84
N VAL A 433 -15.05 -4.98 -44.73
CA VAL A 433 -14.56 -5.83 -43.62
C VAL A 433 -14.35 -4.99 -42.35
N GLY A 434 -13.94 -3.72 -42.52
CA GLY A 434 -13.59 -2.76 -41.47
C GLY A 434 -14.73 -1.91 -40.92
N LYS A 435 -15.97 -2.41 -40.82
CA LYS A 435 -17.01 -1.71 -40.03
C LYS A 435 -16.81 -1.87 -38.51
N LYS A 436 -15.85 -2.70 -38.07
CA LYS A 436 -15.53 -2.94 -36.64
C LYS A 436 -14.06 -2.78 -36.23
N VAL A 437 -13.15 -2.41 -37.15
CA VAL A 437 -11.70 -2.29 -36.85
C VAL A 437 -11.14 -0.99 -37.42
N ARG A 438 -10.56 -0.13 -36.58
CA ARG A 438 -9.84 1.08 -37.02
C ARG A 438 -8.37 0.77 -37.22
N PHE A 439 -7.93 0.73 -38.47
CA PHE A 439 -6.51 0.84 -38.80
C PHE A 439 -6.15 2.32 -38.89
N THR A 440 -5.31 2.83 -37.99
CA THR A 440 -4.78 4.20 -38.10
C THR A 440 -3.55 4.19 -39.01
N GLN A 441 -3.53 5.11 -39.98
CA GLN A 441 -2.49 5.23 -41.01
C GLN A 441 -1.08 5.54 -40.43
N SER A 442 -0.96 5.82 -39.13
CA SER A 442 0.26 6.29 -38.47
C SER A 442 1.16 5.21 -37.84
N CYS A 443 0.77 3.93 -37.83
CA CYS A 443 1.50 2.92 -37.05
C CYS A 443 2.44 2.00 -37.85
N ALA A 444 2.61 2.21 -39.17
CA ALA A 444 3.61 1.47 -39.94
C ALA A 444 5.02 2.05 -39.71
N LYS A 445 5.75 1.50 -38.74
CA LYS A 445 7.17 1.83 -38.53
C LYS A 445 8.06 0.72 -39.10
N LYS A 446 9.05 1.13 -39.88
CA LYS A 446 10.05 0.22 -40.45
C LYS A 446 11.16 0.02 -39.43
N HIS A 447 11.14 -1.12 -38.73
CA HIS A 447 12.17 -1.48 -37.76
C HIS A 447 13.23 -2.37 -38.43
N GLY A 448 14.18 -1.75 -39.13
CA GLY A 448 15.28 -2.45 -39.82
C GLY A 448 14.97 -2.92 -41.25
N PRO A 449 15.94 -3.55 -41.94
CA PRO A 449 15.74 -4.07 -43.29
C PRO A 449 14.87 -5.34 -43.23
N GLY A 450 13.69 -5.29 -43.88
CA GLY A 450 12.80 -6.46 -44.05
C GLY A 450 11.60 -6.52 -43.11
N GLN A 451 11.57 -5.76 -42.00
CA GLN A 451 10.46 -5.82 -41.04
C GLN A 451 9.48 -4.64 -41.14
N LEU A 452 8.18 -4.95 -41.20
CA LEU A 452 7.08 -3.99 -41.17
C LEU A 452 6.12 -4.35 -40.04
N HIS A 453 5.91 -3.43 -39.10
CA HIS A 453 4.97 -3.61 -38.00
C HIS A 453 3.62 -2.96 -38.33
N LEU A 454 2.52 -3.68 -38.10
CA LEU A 454 1.15 -3.21 -38.24
C LEU A 454 0.44 -3.36 -36.90
N VAL A 455 -0.11 -2.26 -36.39
CA VAL A 455 -0.87 -2.24 -35.12
C VAL A 455 -2.33 -1.99 -35.44
N ALA A 456 -3.19 -2.96 -35.11
CA ALA A 456 -4.64 -2.82 -35.19
C ALA A 456 -5.20 -2.52 -33.80
N HIS A 457 -5.94 -1.42 -33.66
CA HIS A 457 -6.60 -1.05 -32.42
C HIS A 457 -8.09 -1.40 -32.48
N PHE A 458 -8.57 -2.09 -31.45
CA PHE A 458 -9.97 -2.48 -31.28
C PHE A 458 -10.58 -1.63 -30.14
N PRO A 459 -11.23 -0.49 -30.47
CA PRO A 459 -11.62 0.50 -29.45
C PRO A 459 -12.73 0.01 -28.51
N GLU A 460 -13.57 -0.92 -28.96
CA GLU A 460 -14.67 -1.48 -28.18
C GLU A 460 -14.22 -2.61 -27.23
N GLU A 461 -13.01 -3.16 -27.42
CA GLU A 461 -12.47 -4.29 -26.66
C GLU A 461 -11.13 -3.95 -25.96
N HIS A 462 -10.71 -2.69 -25.98
CA HIS A 462 -9.48 -2.17 -25.35
C HIS A 462 -8.21 -3.00 -25.65
N THR A 463 -8.14 -3.63 -26.83
CA THR A 463 -7.05 -4.53 -27.22
C THR A 463 -6.30 -3.99 -28.45
N SER A 464 -5.00 -4.22 -28.50
CA SER A 464 -4.16 -3.96 -29.67
C SER A 464 -3.49 -5.24 -30.15
N LEU A 465 -3.66 -5.54 -31.44
CA LEU A 465 -2.96 -6.62 -32.11
C LEU A 465 -1.77 -6.02 -32.85
N GLU A 466 -0.57 -6.43 -32.48
CA GLU A 466 0.64 -6.07 -33.19
C GLU A 466 1.07 -7.24 -34.10
N MET A 467 1.14 -6.98 -35.40
CA MET A 467 1.60 -7.92 -36.40
C MET A 467 2.96 -7.48 -36.91
N ALA A 468 3.98 -8.33 -36.74
CA ALA A 468 5.30 -8.12 -37.33
C ALA A 468 5.43 -8.99 -38.58
N LEU A 469 5.53 -8.34 -39.75
CA LEU A 469 5.83 -8.99 -41.02
C LEU A 469 7.36 -9.13 -41.14
N THR A 470 7.85 -10.36 -41.20
CA THR A 470 9.27 -10.67 -41.38
C THR A 470 9.49 -11.41 -42.70
N ASP A 471 10.74 -11.48 -43.17
CA ASP A 471 11.10 -12.22 -44.38
C ASP A 471 10.79 -13.74 -44.30
N ASN A 472 10.55 -14.27 -43.09
CA ASN A 472 10.30 -15.70 -42.81
C ASN A 472 8.87 -16.00 -42.33
N GLY A 473 7.95 -15.02 -42.30
CA GLY A 473 6.56 -15.22 -41.87
C GLY A 473 6.00 -14.08 -41.00
N VAL A 474 4.75 -14.26 -40.54
CA VAL A 474 4.01 -13.28 -39.72
C VAL A 474 4.06 -13.70 -38.25
N ILE A 475 4.49 -12.79 -37.37
CA ILE A 475 4.45 -12.97 -35.90
C ILE A 475 3.32 -12.11 -35.34
N PHE A 476 2.44 -12.71 -34.56
CA PHE A 476 1.37 -12.02 -33.84
C PHE A 476 1.77 -11.80 -32.38
N ASN A 477 1.91 -10.55 -31.97
CA ASN A 477 2.07 -10.17 -30.57
C ASN A 477 0.75 -9.54 -30.08
N TYR A 478 0.13 -10.18 -29.09
CA TYR A 478 -1.04 -9.65 -28.42
C TYR A 478 -0.58 -8.68 -27.34
N CYS A 479 -0.91 -7.39 -27.47
CA CYS A 479 -0.66 -6.40 -26.44
C CYS A 479 -2.01 -5.95 -25.87
N THR A 480 -2.41 -6.52 -24.74
CA THR A 480 -3.54 -6.01 -23.96
C THR A 480 -3.08 -4.76 -23.22
N CYS A 481 -3.37 -3.58 -23.78
CA CYS A 481 -3.07 -2.29 -23.16
C CYS A 481 -4.19 -1.89 -22.17
N GLU A 482 -4.45 -2.73 -21.17
CA GLU A 482 -5.02 -2.31 -19.89
C GLU A 482 -4.39 -3.20 -18.81
N VAL A 483 -3.54 -2.60 -17.98
CA VAL A 483 -3.35 -3.10 -16.60
C VAL A 483 -4.76 -3.27 -16.05
N GLU A 484 -5.07 -4.41 -15.45
CA GLU A 484 -6.31 -4.65 -14.70
C GLU A 484 -6.38 -3.69 -13.50
N ALA A 485 -6.53 -2.38 -13.74
CA ALA A 485 -6.27 -1.30 -12.79
C ALA A 485 -7.40 -1.11 -11.77
N ASN A 486 -8.19 -2.15 -11.55
CA ASN A 486 -9.15 -2.18 -10.46
C ASN A 486 -9.35 -3.60 -9.94
N TRP A 487 -8.27 -4.37 -9.84
CA TRP A 487 -8.31 -5.63 -9.12
C TRP A 487 -8.68 -5.39 -7.64
N GLU A 488 -8.40 -4.20 -7.08
CA GLU A 488 -8.88 -3.84 -5.74
C GLU A 488 -10.40 -3.93 -5.63
N ALA A 489 -11.16 -3.54 -6.66
CA ALA A 489 -12.62 -3.71 -6.67
C ALA A 489 -13.08 -5.16 -6.86
N LYS A 490 -12.24 -6.04 -7.43
CA LYS A 490 -12.51 -7.48 -7.47
C LYS A 490 -12.23 -8.14 -6.12
N VAL A 491 -11.19 -7.69 -5.42
CA VAL A 491 -10.78 -8.20 -4.11
C VAL A 491 -11.68 -7.68 -2.98
N ALA A 492 -12.05 -6.41 -2.98
CA ALA A 492 -12.86 -5.78 -1.93
C ALA A 492 -14.14 -6.56 -1.52
N PRO A 493 -14.97 -7.07 -2.45
CA PRO A 493 -16.17 -7.83 -2.09
C PRO A 493 -15.90 -9.27 -1.62
N MET A 494 -14.67 -9.79 -1.77
CA MET A 494 -14.34 -11.13 -1.28
C MET A 494 -14.50 -11.18 0.23
N LYS A 495 -15.16 -12.23 0.74
CA LYS A 495 -15.36 -12.41 2.18
C LYS A 495 -14.16 -13.15 2.79
N PRO A 496 -13.62 -12.72 3.93
CA PRO A 496 -12.64 -13.50 4.67
C PRO A 496 -13.12 -14.92 4.98
N ILE A 497 -12.21 -15.90 5.08
CA ILE A 497 -12.54 -17.32 5.30
C ILE A 497 -13.37 -17.53 6.57
N HIS A 498 -13.07 -16.80 7.65
CA HIS A 498 -13.81 -16.90 8.90
C HIS A 498 -15.25 -16.34 8.82
N GLU A 499 -15.53 -15.47 7.85
CA GLU A 499 -16.89 -15.00 7.55
C GLU A 499 -17.63 -15.95 6.59
N GLN A 500 -16.91 -16.65 5.72
CA GLN A 500 -17.47 -17.68 4.86
C GLN A 500 -17.87 -18.93 5.67
N ILE A 501 -17.06 -19.28 6.69
CA ILE A 501 -17.20 -20.48 7.51
C ILE A 501 -17.34 -20.07 8.98
N THR A 502 -18.56 -19.71 9.38
CA THR A 502 -18.87 -19.18 10.71
C THR A 502 -18.89 -20.23 11.82
N THR A 503 -18.83 -21.51 11.49
CA THR A 503 -18.81 -22.63 12.46
C THR A 503 -17.47 -22.75 13.19
N GLY A 504 -16.41 -22.12 12.67
CA GLY A 504 -15.03 -22.32 13.14
C GLY A 504 -14.47 -23.71 12.80
N LYS A 505 -15.19 -24.52 12.01
CA LYS A 505 -14.75 -25.83 11.52
C LYS A 505 -14.40 -25.73 10.03
N TYR A 506 -13.13 -25.44 9.76
CA TYR A 506 -12.58 -25.30 8.43
C TYR A 506 -12.37 -26.69 7.77
N PRO A 507 -12.34 -26.76 6.43
CA PRO A 507 -12.23 -28.03 5.71
C PRO A 507 -10.91 -28.74 6.02
N LEU A 508 -11.01 -30.06 6.24
CA LEU A 508 -9.84 -30.94 6.34
C LEU A 508 -9.06 -30.92 5.03
N GLY A 509 -7.74 -31.10 5.12
CA GLY A 509 -6.94 -31.54 3.97
C GLY A 509 -7.19 -33.00 3.61
N GLU A 510 -6.32 -33.53 2.76
CA GLU A 510 -6.31 -34.96 2.44
C GLU A 510 -5.73 -35.75 3.62
N GLU A 511 -6.55 -36.58 4.28
CA GLU A 511 -6.11 -37.48 5.36
C GLU A 511 -5.60 -38.81 4.79
N VAL A 512 -4.41 -39.22 5.21
CA VAL A 512 -3.73 -40.44 4.75
C VAL A 512 -3.31 -41.27 5.97
N GLU A 513 -3.55 -42.58 5.93
CA GLU A 513 -3.03 -43.50 6.96
C GLU A 513 -1.49 -43.57 6.88
N TYR A 514 -0.80 -43.57 8.01
CA TYR A 514 0.66 -43.77 8.01
C TYR A 514 1.04 -45.17 7.53
N TYR A 515 1.99 -45.23 6.60
CA TYR A 515 2.58 -46.46 6.09
C TYR A 515 4.05 -46.56 6.53
N ILE A 516 4.50 -47.75 6.95
CA ILE A 516 5.91 -48.03 7.24
C ILE A 516 6.36 -49.14 6.27
N PRO A 517 7.13 -48.82 5.21
CA PRO A 517 7.66 -49.82 4.30
C PRO A 517 8.69 -50.75 5.00
N GLY A 518 8.65 -52.06 4.71
CA GLY A 518 9.78 -52.96 4.95
C GLY A 518 9.92 -53.63 6.33
N LYS A 519 8.95 -53.51 7.24
CA LYS A 519 8.89 -54.32 8.48
C LYS A 519 7.48 -54.89 8.72
N ASP A 520 7.34 -56.19 8.48
CA ASP A 520 6.34 -57.09 9.07
C ASP A 520 4.85 -56.70 8.99
N GLU A 521 4.30 -56.32 7.83
CA GLU A 521 2.83 -56.19 7.63
C GLU A 521 2.10 -55.26 8.64
N ARG A 522 2.83 -54.51 9.48
CA ARG A 522 2.28 -53.60 10.48
C ARG A 522 2.12 -52.26 9.81
N LYS A 523 0.91 -52.00 9.28
CA LYS A 523 0.32 -50.64 9.28
C LYS A 523 0.74 -49.96 10.58
N ALA A 524 1.13 -48.68 10.54
CA ALA A 524 1.49 -47.94 11.76
C ALA A 524 0.50 -48.32 12.88
N SER A 525 1.02 -48.93 13.94
CA SER A 525 0.29 -49.49 15.08
C SER A 525 -1.05 -48.80 15.28
N ASP A 526 -2.18 -49.45 14.93
CA ASP A 526 -3.54 -48.89 14.88
C ASP A 526 -3.69 -47.49 15.52
N ARG A 527 -3.41 -46.43 14.74
CA ARG A 527 -3.42 -45.03 15.23
C ARG A 527 -4.81 -44.42 15.14
N ILE A 528 -5.62 -44.91 14.20
CA ILE A 528 -6.94 -44.37 13.88
C ILE A 528 -7.96 -44.82 14.92
N SER A 529 -7.93 -46.09 15.32
CA SER A 529 -8.89 -46.65 16.26
C SER A 529 -8.45 -46.51 17.72
N ASN A 530 -7.15 -46.29 17.97
CA ASN A 530 -6.59 -46.11 19.31
C ASN A 530 -7.11 -44.85 20.02
N GLU A 531 -7.74 -45.06 21.17
CA GLU A 531 -8.39 -44.02 21.97
C GLU A 531 -7.41 -42.98 22.55
N GLU A 532 -6.18 -43.36 22.88
CA GLU A 532 -5.14 -42.42 23.33
C GLU A 532 -4.77 -41.45 22.20
N LYS A 533 -4.58 -41.97 20.99
CA LYS A 533 -4.24 -41.14 19.82
C LYS A 533 -5.40 -40.24 19.39
N LYS A 534 -6.65 -40.72 19.45
CA LYS A 534 -7.83 -39.87 19.24
C LYS A 534 -7.94 -38.75 20.26
N ALA A 535 -7.75 -39.06 21.55
CA ALA A 535 -7.82 -38.06 22.62
C ALA A 535 -6.72 -37.00 22.47
N MET A 536 -5.51 -37.43 22.10
CA MET A 536 -4.39 -36.53 21.84
C MET A 536 -4.65 -35.63 20.62
N ASP A 537 -5.12 -36.19 19.51
CA ASP A 537 -5.44 -35.42 18.30
C ASP A 537 -6.56 -34.40 18.57
N ALA A 538 -7.61 -34.82 19.27
CA ALA A 538 -8.69 -33.93 19.69
C ALA A 538 -8.23 -32.78 20.60
N SER A 539 -7.20 -33.00 21.44
CA SER A 539 -6.63 -31.96 22.29
C SER A 539 -5.90 -30.85 21.51
N LEU A 540 -5.49 -31.13 20.26
CA LEU A 540 -4.79 -30.21 19.37
C LEU A 540 -5.71 -29.60 18.30
N GLU A 541 -7.01 -29.88 18.34
CA GLU A 541 -7.96 -29.53 17.29
C GLU A 541 -8.00 -28.02 16.99
N GLU A 542 -7.89 -27.15 18.00
CA GLU A 542 -7.83 -25.70 17.78
C GLU A 542 -6.60 -25.30 16.93
N MET A 543 -5.45 -25.94 17.17
CA MET A 543 -4.24 -25.74 16.38
C MET A 543 -4.44 -26.21 14.93
N TRP A 544 -5.09 -27.35 14.73
CA TRP A 544 -5.37 -27.88 13.40
C TRP A 544 -6.36 -27.00 12.63
N GLN A 545 -7.35 -26.41 13.32
CA GLN A 545 -8.28 -25.45 12.72
C GLN A 545 -7.57 -24.19 12.22
N ASP A 546 -6.52 -23.72 12.88
CA ASP A 546 -5.70 -22.60 12.41
C ASP A 546 -4.98 -22.91 11.08
N TYR A 547 -4.35 -24.09 10.99
CA TYR A 547 -3.75 -24.56 9.74
C TYR A 547 -4.79 -24.70 8.63
N ARG A 548 -5.96 -25.29 8.93
CA ARG A 548 -7.04 -25.48 7.95
C ARG A 548 -7.63 -24.16 7.46
N ARG A 549 -7.79 -23.16 8.33
CA ARG A 549 -8.20 -21.79 7.93
C ARG A 549 -7.19 -21.16 6.98
N ALA A 550 -5.91 -21.21 7.32
CA ALA A 550 -4.84 -20.69 6.46
C ALA A 550 -4.78 -21.43 5.13
N ALA A 551 -4.97 -22.76 5.14
CA ALA A 551 -4.92 -23.59 3.94
C ALA A 551 -6.11 -23.33 3.01
N GLU A 552 -7.29 -23.08 3.57
CA GLU A 552 -8.46 -22.69 2.80
C GLU A 552 -8.29 -21.33 2.13
N ALA A 553 -7.73 -20.35 2.85
CA ALA A 553 -7.36 -19.08 2.24
C ALA A 553 -6.35 -19.31 1.10
N HIS A 554 -5.32 -20.14 1.34
CA HIS A 554 -4.32 -20.47 0.33
C HIS A 554 -4.96 -21.10 -0.92
N ARG A 555 -5.83 -22.10 -0.77
CA ARG A 555 -6.56 -22.73 -1.88
C ARG A 555 -7.37 -21.73 -2.70
N GLN A 556 -8.12 -20.85 -2.05
CA GLN A 556 -8.94 -19.85 -2.75
C GLN A 556 -8.07 -18.82 -3.48
N VAL A 557 -6.98 -18.35 -2.85
CA VAL A 557 -6.04 -17.40 -3.48
C VAL A 557 -5.43 -18.02 -4.73
N ARG A 558 -4.79 -19.20 -4.65
CA ARG A 558 -4.09 -19.78 -5.82
C ARG A 558 -5.04 -20.12 -6.96
N LYS A 559 -6.26 -20.57 -6.65
CA LYS A 559 -7.31 -20.77 -7.65
C LYS A 559 -7.65 -19.47 -8.37
N TYR A 560 -7.74 -18.37 -7.63
CA TYR A 560 -7.98 -17.06 -8.20
C TYR A 560 -6.79 -16.56 -9.02
N VAL A 561 -5.56 -16.66 -8.51
CA VAL A 561 -4.32 -16.27 -9.19
C VAL A 561 -4.21 -16.92 -10.58
N LYS A 562 -4.46 -18.23 -10.67
CA LYS A 562 -4.44 -18.99 -11.94
C LYS A 562 -5.46 -18.48 -12.97
N SER A 563 -6.49 -17.74 -12.56
CA SER A 563 -7.53 -17.22 -13.47
C SER A 563 -7.16 -15.92 -14.18
N TRP A 564 -6.16 -15.19 -13.71
CA TRP A 564 -5.84 -13.85 -14.23
C TRP A 564 -4.36 -13.62 -14.55
N VAL A 565 -3.43 -14.36 -13.93
CA VAL A 565 -2.01 -14.21 -14.28
C VAL A 565 -1.81 -14.61 -15.74
N LYS A 566 -1.16 -13.75 -16.50
CA LYS A 566 -0.87 -13.94 -17.92
C LYS A 566 0.45 -13.27 -18.32
N PRO A 567 1.09 -13.70 -19.41
CA PRO A 567 2.24 -13.00 -19.97
C PRO A 567 1.90 -11.54 -20.27
N GLY A 568 2.88 -10.65 -20.13
CA GLY A 568 2.73 -9.21 -20.28
C GLY A 568 2.46 -8.45 -18.98
N MET A 569 2.18 -9.15 -17.87
CA MET A 569 2.03 -8.54 -16.55
C MET A 569 3.39 -8.32 -15.88
N ARG A 570 3.59 -7.19 -15.19
CA ARG A 570 4.79 -6.99 -14.37
C ARG A 570 4.73 -7.88 -13.14
N MET A 571 5.87 -8.40 -12.71
CA MET A 571 5.96 -9.25 -11.51
C MET A 571 5.43 -8.51 -10.27
N ILE A 572 5.67 -7.19 -10.17
CA ILE A 572 5.20 -6.38 -9.05
C ILE A 572 3.66 -6.30 -8.98
N ASP A 573 2.99 -6.24 -10.13
CA ASP A 573 1.54 -6.20 -10.21
C ASP A 573 0.93 -7.57 -9.84
N ILE A 574 1.57 -8.66 -10.29
CA ILE A 574 1.19 -10.03 -9.92
C ILE A 574 1.29 -10.23 -8.41
N CYS A 575 2.45 -9.92 -7.82
CA CYS A 575 2.65 -10.07 -6.37
C CYS A 575 1.69 -9.18 -5.57
N SER A 576 1.49 -7.92 -5.97
CA SER A 576 0.60 -7.00 -5.24
C SER A 576 -0.86 -7.46 -5.25
N HIS A 577 -1.36 -7.92 -6.40
CA HIS A 577 -2.73 -8.43 -6.53
C HIS A 577 -2.92 -9.74 -5.76
N LEU A 578 -1.96 -10.68 -5.85
CA LEU A 578 -1.98 -11.93 -5.07
C LEU A 578 -1.98 -11.64 -3.57
N GLU A 579 -1.04 -10.84 -3.08
CA GLU A 579 -0.92 -10.53 -1.66
C GLU A 579 -2.13 -9.78 -1.11
N ALA A 580 -2.73 -8.88 -1.88
CA ALA A 580 -3.95 -8.19 -1.46
C ALA A 580 -5.14 -9.16 -1.37
N THR A 581 -5.25 -10.10 -2.30
CA THR A 581 -6.23 -11.20 -2.24
C THR A 581 -6.00 -12.04 -0.98
N SER A 582 -4.76 -12.43 -0.70
CA SER A 582 -4.38 -13.20 0.48
C SER A 582 -4.74 -12.49 1.78
N ARG A 583 -4.38 -11.19 1.92
CA ARG A 583 -4.72 -10.37 3.09
C ARG A 583 -6.23 -10.26 3.30
N ARG A 584 -6.98 -10.11 2.21
CA ARG A 584 -8.45 -10.02 2.26
C ARG A 584 -9.08 -11.34 2.69
N LEU A 585 -8.69 -12.45 2.07
CA LEU A 585 -9.27 -13.77 2.36
C LEU A 585 -8.87 -14.27 3.75
N ILE A 586 -7.64 -14.05 4.21
CA ILE A 586 -7.28 -14.45 5.57
C ILE A 586 -7.91 -13.55 6.63
N GLY A 587 -8.21 -12.29 6.29
CA GLY A 587 -8.59 -11.25 7.25
C GLY A 587 -7.37 -10.80 8.05
N GLU A 588 -6.41 -10.15 7.38
CA GLU A 588 -5.15 -9.68 7.96
C GLU A 588 -5.38 -8.88 9.26
N MET A 589 -4.73 -9.30 10.34
CA MET A 589 -4.85 -8.70 11.68
C MET A 589 -3.53 -8.85 12.44
N GLY A 590 -2.60 -7.92 12.20
CA GLY A 590 -1.27 -7.93 12.83
C GLY A 590 -0.58 -9.29 12.70
N LEU A 591 0.01 -9.78 13.79
CA LEU A 591 0.62 -11.10 13.86
C LEU A 591 -0.39 -12.24 14.11
N GLU A 592 -1.67 -11.95 14.35
CA GLU A 592 -2.66 -13.00 14.60
C GLU A 592 -3.11 -13.69 13.32
N ALA A 593 -3.19 -12.99 12.19
CA ALA A 593 -3.54 -13.59 10.91
C ALA A 593 -2.96 -12.74 9.78
N GLY A 594 -2.30 -13.37 8.80
CA GLY A 594 -1.56 -12.61 7.80
C GLY A 594 -0.79 -13.47 6.81
N LEU A 595 0.15 -12.83 6.12
CA LEU A 595 1.05 -13.48 5.19
C LEU A 595 2.26 -14.02 5.95
N ALA A 596 2.61 -15.28 5.73
CA ALA A 596 3.67 -15.94 6.48
C ALA A 596 5.08 -15.63 5.96
N PHE A 597 5.18 -15.42 4.65
CA PHE A 597 6.40 -15.02 3.94
C PHE A 597 6.05 -14.38 2.58
N PRO A 598 6.96 -13.61 1.97
CA PRO A 598 6.71 -12.90 0.72
C PRO A 598 6.35 -13.81 -0.44
N THR A 599 5.58 -13.30 -1.40
CA THR A 599 5.22 -14.04 -2.62
C THR A 599 6.43 -14.20 -3.52
N GLY A 600 7.05 -15.38 -3.47
CA GLY A 600 8.01 -15.88 -4.44
C GLY A 600 7.38 -15.99 -5.82
N CYS A 601 8.07 -15.47 -6.82
CA CYS A 601 7.67 -15.52 -8.23
C CYS A 601 8.89 -15.78 -9.13
N SER A 602 9.79 -16.65 -8.66
CA SER A 602 11.08 -16.94 -9.28
C SER A 602 10.93 -17.44 -10.72
N LEU A 603 11.68 -16.87 -11.66
CA LEU A 603 11.57 -17.16 -13.08
C LEU A 603 12.74 -18.04 -13.57
N ASN A 604 12.44 -19.00 -14.45
CA ASN A 604 13.42 -19.74 -15.24
C ASN A 604 14.48 -20.46 -14.40
N GLU A 605 15.75 -20.07 -14.50
CA GLU A 605 16.86 -20.66 -13.73
C GLU A 605 16.81 -20.34 -12.23
N CYS A 606 16.08 -19.28 -11.84
CA CYS A 606 15.89 -18.91 -10.43
C CYS A 606 14.86 -19.83 -9.81
N ALA A 607 15.25 -20.64 -8.84
CA ALA A 607 14.39 -21.62 -8.19
C ALA A 607 13.52 -20.99 -7.10
N ALA A 608 14.11 -20.20 -6.21
CA ALA A 608 13.45 -19.69 -4.99
C ALA A 608 13.93 -18.28 -4.60
N TYR A 609 13.21 -17.65 -3.65
CA TYR A 609 13.52 -16.36 -3.01
C TYR A 609 13.66 -15.14 -3.92
N TYR A 610 13.08 -15.16 -5.13
CA TYR A 610 12.85 -13.94 -5.90
C TYR A 610 11.42 -13.43 -5.71
N THR A 611 11.33 -12.17 -5.30
CA THR A 611 10.13 -11.33 -5.37
C THR A 611 10.59 -9.92 -5.75
N PRO A 612 9.85 -9.15 -6.56
CA PRO A 612 10.30 -7.85 -7.05
C PRO A 612 10.47 -6.86 -5.90
N ASN A 613 11.54 -6.07 -5.93
CA ASN A 613 11.68 -4.87 -5.11
C ASN A 613 10.99 -3.67 -5.81
N ALA A 614 10.85 -2.54 -5.12
CA ALA A 614 10.40 -1.30 -5.75
C ALA A 614 11.30 -0.94 -6.95
N GLY A 615 10.71 -0.60 -8.09
CA GLY A 615 11.42 -0.29 -9.33
C GLY A 615 11.78 -1.50 -10.20
N ASP A 616 11.43 -2.73 -9.81
CA ASP A 616 11.58 -3.89 -10.68
C ASP A 616 10.59 -3.84 -11.86
N GLU A 617 11.12 -3.73 -13.07
CA GLU A 617 10.35 -3.66 -14.33
C GLU A 617 10.16 -5.02 -15.00
N THR A 618 10.52 -6.12 -14.35
CA THR A 618 10.41 -7.47 -14.92
C THR A 618 8.96 -7.77 -15.29
N VAL A 619 8.77 -8.23 -16.52
CA VAL A 619 7.47 -8.62 -17.10
C VAL A 619 7.48 -10.12 -17.37
N LEU A 620 6.45 -10.82 -16.89
CA LEU A 620 6.25 -12.24 -17.15
C LEU A 620 6.09 -12.50 -18.65
N GLN A 621 6.88 -13.41 -19.22
CA GLN A 621 6.84 -13.77 -20.64
C GLN A 621 6.11 -15.10 -20.86
N TYR A 622 5.68 -15.35 -22.11
CA TYR A 622 5.03 -16.62 -22.48
C TYR A 622 5.96 -17.82 -22.29
N GLY A 623 7.23 -17.65 -22.62
CA GLY A 623 8.27 -18.68 -22.50
C GLY A 623 8.88 -18.80 -21.10
N ASP A 624 8.33 -18.11 -20.09
CA ASP A 624 8.82 -18.22 -18.71
C ASP A 624 8.21 -19.41 -17.97
N ILE A 625 8.99 -19.98 -17.06
CA ILE A 625 8.53 -20.92 -16.02
C ILE A 625 8.65 -20.25 -14.64
N CYS A 626 7.51 -19.91 -14.05
CA CYS A 626 7.39 -19.10 -12.84
C CYS A 626 6.97 -19.96 -11.65
N LYS A 627 7.73 -19.93 -10.56
CA LYS A 627 7.35 -20.60 -9.31
C LYS A 627 6.58 -19.61 -8.44
N ILE A 628 5.28 -19.85 -8.25
CA ILE A 628 4.43 -19.06 -7.36
C ILE A 628 4.42 -19.74 -5.99
N ASP A 629 5.06 -19.09 -5.03
CA ASP A 629 5.33 -19.62 -3.70
C ASP A 629 4.94 -18.54 -2.68
N TYR A 630 3.93 -18.79 -1.84
CA TYR A 630 3.47 -17.78 -0.88
C TYR A 630 2.84 -18.40 0.35
N GLY A 631 3.04 -17.72 1.49
CA GLY A 631 2.61 -18.23 2.78
C GLY A 631 1.44 -17.48 3.37
N ILE A 632 0.56 -18.20 4.08
CA ILE A 632 -0.52 -17.63 4.89
C ILE A 632 -0.48 -18.25 6.28
N HIS A 633 -0.76 -17.48 7.33
CA HIS A 633 -0.83 -18.02 8.69
C HIS A 633 -2.03 -17.51 9.50
N VAL A 634 -2.36 -18.29 10.54
CA VAL A 634 -3.23 -17.90 11.65
C VAL A 634 -2.52 -18.26 12.95
N ARG A 635 -2.33 -17.30 13.85
CA ARG A 635 -1.61 -17.41 15.14
C ARG A 635 -0.25 -18.10 15.03
N GLY A 636 0.47 -17.79 13.95
CA GLY A 636 1.74 -18.41 13.62
C GLY A 636 1.67 -19.88 13.20
N ARG A 637 0.52 -20.40 12.76
CA ARG A 637 0.39 -21.70 12.07
C ARG A 637 0.48 -21.46 10.56
N LEU A 638 1.66 -21.72 9.99
CA LEU A 638 2.03 -21.32 8.64
C LEU A 638 1.60 -22.40 7.64
N ILE A 639 0.99 -21.98 6.54
CA ILE A 639 0.86 -22.79 5.33
C ILE A 639 1.92 -22.33 4.36
N ASP A 640 2.81 -23.25 4.05
CA ASP A 640 3.81 -23.20 3.00
C ASP A 640 3.38 -24.11 1.84
N SER A 641 3.13 -23.52 0.68
CA SER A 641 2.67 -24.27 -0.50
C SER A 641 2.89 -23.46 -1.77
N ALA A 642 3.41 -24.14 -2.78
CA ALA A 642 3.87 -23.55 -4.01
C ALA A 642 3.43 -24.37 -5.23
N PHE A 643 3.33 -23.69 -6.36
CA PHE A 643 3.09 -24.33 -7.65
C PHE A 643 3.87 -23.65 -8.77
N THR A 644 4.17 -24.42 -9.81
CA THR A 644 4.77 -23.89 -11.04
C THR A 644 3.67 -23.42 -12.00
N LEU A 645 3.81 -22.18 -12.49
CA LEU A 645 3.00 -21.55 -13.51
C LEU A 645 3.82 -21.39 -14.80
N HIS A 646 3.28 -21.87 -15.91
CA HIS A 646 3.86 -21.73 -17.25
C HIS A 646 2.74 -21.67 -18.29
N PHE A 647 3.00 -21.01 -19.42
CA PHE A 647 2.05 -20.87 -20.53
C PHE A 647 2.45 -21.64 -21.77
N ASP A 648 3.76 -21.91 -21.92
CA ASP A 648 4.30 -22.75 -22.99
C ASP A 648 4.22 -24.24 -22.58
N PRO A 649 3.37 -25.06 -23.25
CA PRO A 649 3.20 -26.47 -22.92
C PRO A 649 4.48 -27.30 -22.95
N LYS A 650 5.56 -26.79 -23.58
CA LYS A 650 6.87 -27.47 -23.55
C LYS A 650 7.36 -27.76 -22.13
N PHE A 651 6.93 -26.97 -21.14
CA PHE A 651 7.30 -27.17 -19.74
C PHE A 651 6.42 -28.16 -18.98
N ASP A 652 5.31 -28.66 -19.56
CA ASP A 652 4.43 -29.64 -18.91
C ASP A 652 5.19 -30.87 -18.39
N PRO A 653 6.10 -31.51 -19.17
CA PRO A 653 6.82 -32.69 -18.69
C PRO A 653 7.71 -32.39 -17.48
N LEU A 654 8.38 -31.22 -17.47
CA LEU A 654 9.23 -30.80 -16.34
C LEU A 654 8.39 -30.52 -15.10
N ALA A 655 7.31 -29.74 -15.24
CA ALA A 655 6.43 -29.42 -14.13
C ALA A 655 5.78 -30.67 -13.53
N ASN A 656 5.37 -31.63 -14.38
CA ASN A 656 4.75 -32.88 -13.93
C ASN A 656 5.75 -33.81 -13.23
N ALA A 657 6.99 -33.91 -13.72
CA ALA A 657 8.05 -34.69 -13.07
C ALA A 657 8.30 -34.22 -11.63
N VAL A 658 8.35 -32.89 -11.42
CA VAL A 658 8.52 -32.32 -10.07
C VAL A 658 7.27 -32.51 -9.22
N LYS A 659 6.06 -32.41 -9.81
CA LYS A 659 4.81 -32.68 -9.08
C LYS A 659 4.75 -34.13 -8.58
N GLU A 660 5.16 -35.07 -9.42
CA GLU A 660 5.21 -36.49 -9.09
C GLU A 660 6.24 -36.76 -7.98
N ALA A 661 7.42 -36.15 -8.07
CA ALA A 661 8.46 -36.23 -7.04
C ALA A 661 7.99 -35.66 -5.69
N THR A 662 7.32 -34.49 -5.68
CA THR A 662 6.73 -33.93 -4.45
C THR A 662 5.68 -34.88 -3.86
N ASN A 663 4.79 -35.44 -4.67
CA ASN A 663 3.78 -36.39 -4.19
C ASN A 663 4.39 -37.71 -3.70
N ALA A 664 5.49 -38.16 -4.29
CA ALA A 664 6.25 -39.29 -3.77
C ALA A 664 6.83 -38.97 -2.39
N GLY A 665 7.45 -37.79 -2.21
CA GLY A 665 7.91 -37.32 -0.90
C GLY A 665 6.79 -37.26 0.14
N ILE A 666 5.63 -36.70 -0.22
CA ILE A 666 4.44 -36.64 0.65
C ILE A 666 3.97 -38.04 1.02
N ARG A 667 3.94 -38.98 0.07
CA ARG A 667 3.52 -40.37 0.32
C ARG A 667 4.44 -41.06 1.32
N GLU A 668 5.76 -40.93 1.15
CA GLU A 668 6.75 -41.55 2.02
C GLU A 668 6.87 -40.87 3.39
N ALA A 669 6.54 -39.57 3.50
CA ALA A 669 6.59 -38.86 4.76
C ALA A 669 5.68 -39.50 5.82
N GLY A 670 6.14 -39.60 7.06
CA GLY A 670 5.35 -40.17 8.15
C GLY A 670 6.10 -40.23 9.46
N ILE A 671 5.36 -40.42 10.56
CA ILE A 671 5.97 -40.56 11.89
C ILE A 671 6.94 -41.75 11.87
N ASP A 672 8.12 -41.57 12.47
CA ASP A 672 9.25 -42.50 12.53
C ASP A 672 10.00 -42.73 11.21
N VAL A 673 9.59 -42.10 10.11
CA VAL A 673 10.29 -42.16 8.81
C VAL A 673 11.55 -41.30 8.87
N ARG A 674 12.66 -41.84 8.35
CA ARG A 674 13.93 -41.11 8.29
C ARG A 674 13.89 -40.11 7.14
N LEU A 675 14.40 -38.91 7.38
CA LEU A 675 14.40 -37.84 6.38
C LEU A 675 15.19 -38.23 5.13
N CYS A 676 16.30 -38.96 5.27
CA CYS A 676 17.11 -39.43 4.14
C CYS A 676 16.37 -40.43 3.22
N ASP A 677 15.49 -41.28 3.76
CA ASP A 677 14.71 -42.24 2.97
C ASP A 677 13.72 -41.50 2.04
N ILE A 678 13.15 -40.40 2.52
CA ILE A 678 12.26 -39.54 1.74
C ILE A 678 13.05 -38.91 0.57
N GLY A 679 14.25 -38.40 0.84
CA GLY A 679 15.11 -37.81 -0.19
C GLY A 679 15.56 -38.79 -1.28
N GLU A 680 15.80 -40.06 -0.91
CA GLU A 680 16.13 -41.13 -1.86
C GLU A 680 14.96 -41.39 -2.81
N VAL A 681 13.73 -41.53 -2.30
CA VAL A 681 12.54 -41.75 -3.13
C VAL A 681 12.22 -40.55 -4.02
N ILE A 682 12.38 -39.32 -3.49
CA ILE A 682 12.19 -38.10 -4.29
C ILE A 682 13.17 -38.07 -5.47
N GLU A 683 14.46 -38.37 -5.24
CA GLU A 683 15.45 -38.40 -6.32
C GLU A 683 15.19 -39.52 -7.31
N GLU A 684 14.84 -40.72 -6.84
CA GLU A 684 14.49 -41.84 -7.72
C GLU A 684 13.37 -41.47 -8.69
N VAL A 685 12.26 -40.93 -8.15
CA VAL A 685 11.12 -40.51 -8.97
C VAL A 685 11.52 -39.38 -9.90
N MET A 686 12.14 -38.31 -9.39
CA MET A 686 12.47 -37.14 -10.21
C MET A 686 13.46 -37.48 -11.34
N THR A 687 14.48 -38.29 -11.06
CA THR A 687 15.50 -38.67 -12.06
C THR A 687 15.03 -39.76 -13.03
N SER A 688 13.85 -40.36 -12.81
CA SER A 688 13.22 -41.27 -13.77
C SER A 688 12.62 -40.55 -14.99
N HIS A 689 12.45 -39.22 -14.92
CA HIS A 689 11.89 -38.42 -16.01
C HIS A 689 12.97 -37.84 -16.92
N GLU A 690 12.71 -37.94 -18.22
CA GLU A 690 13.42 -37.21 -19.27
C GLU A 690 12.49 -36.19 -19.94
N VAL A 691 12.99 -35.00 -20.24
CA VAL A 691 12.24 -33.92 -20.89
C VAL A 691 13.00 -33.39 -22.10
N GLU A 692 12.29 -33.09 -23.18
CA GLU A 692 12.87 -32.46 -24.36
C GLU A 692 12.47 -30.97 -24.39
N LEU A 693 13.46 -30.08 -24.28
CA LEU A 693 13.26 -28.64 -24.32
C LEU A 693 14.19 -28.03 -25.35
N ASP A 694 13.61 -27.27 -26.29
CA ASP A 694 14.35 -26.54 -27.33
C ASP A 694 15.32 -27.45 -28.13
N GLY A 695 14.89 -28.68 -28.44
CA GLY A 695 15.64 -29.68 -29.20
C GLY A 695 16.76 -30.38 -28.43
N ARG A 696 16.74 -30.32 -27.09
CA ARG A 696 17.70 -31.01 -26.21
C ARG A 696 16.96 -31.83 -25.16
N THR A 697 17.40 -33.06 -24.96
CA THR A 697 16.90 -33.96 -23.92
C THR A 697 17.67 -33.74 -22.61
N TYR A 698 16.93 -33.67 -21.50
CA TYR A 698 17.47 -33.53 -20.15
C TYR A 698 16.85 -34.59 -19.25
N THR A 699 17.67 -35.30 -18.47
CA THR A 699 17.18 -35.95 -17.26
C THR A 699 16.89 -34.88 -16.21
N VAL A 700 15.70 -34.90 -15.61
CA VAL A 700 15.33 -33.92 -14.57
C VAL A 700 16.16 -34.18 -13.31
N LYS A 701 16.85 -33.14 -12.82
CA LYS A 701 17.73 -33.25 -11.65
C LYS A 701 17.13 -32.56 -10.44
N PRO A 702 17.09 -33.20 -9.27
CA PRO A 702 16.86 -32.51 -8.01
C PRO A 702 17.88 -31.39 -7.80
N ILE A 703 17.44 -30.24 -7.30
CA ILE A 703 18.35 -29.19 -6.83
C ILE A 703 18.88 -29.59 -5.45
N ARG A 704 20.02 -30.31 -5.43
CA ARG A 704 20.52 -31.04 -4.25
C ARG A 704 20.85 -30.21 -2.99
N ASN A 705 20.84 -28.88 -3.09
CA ASN A 705 21.06 -27.96 -1.98
C ASN A 705 19.83 -27.08 -1.67
N LEU A 706 18.65 -27.51 -2.13
CA LEU A 706 17.34 -27.11 -1.64
C LEU A 706 16.68 -28.31 -0.97
N ASN A 707 15.77 -28.05 -0.05
CA ASN A 707 15.23 -29.03 0.88
C ASN A 707 13.85 -28.57 1.34
N GLY A 708 12.93 -29.50 1.58
CA GLY A 708 11.79 -29.19 2.45
C GLY A 708 12.23 -29.01 3.90
N HIS A 709 11.32 -28.71 4.80
CA HIS A 709 11.67 -28.37 6.18
C HIS A 709 10.53 -28.57 7.17
N SER A 710 10.87 -28.72 8.45
CA SER A 710 9.87 -28.61 9.51
C SER A 710 9.44 -27.16 9.71
N ILE A 711 8.18 -26.98 10.09
CA ILE A 711 7.53 -25.70 10.37
C ILE A 711 7.15 -25.64 11.85
N GLY A 712 7.41 -24.49 12.48
CA GLY A 712 7.08 -24.20 13.87
C GLY A 712 6.21 -22.96 13.99
N GLN A 713 5.78 -22.64 15.22
CA GLN A 713 4.93 -21.47 15.42
C GLN A 713 5.70 -20.18 15.09
N TYR A 714 5.20 -19.40 14.14
CA TYR A 714 5.87 -18.22 13.54
C TYR A 714 7.22 -18.49 12.88
N ARG A 715 7.64 -19.76 12.78
CA ARG A 715 8.98 -20.18 12.35
C ARG A 715 8.88 -21.05 11.11
N ILE A 716 9.16 -20.46 9.95
CA ILE A 716 9.09 -21.20 8.67
C ILE A 716 10.08 -22.37 8.63
N HIS A 717 11.32 -22.17 9.12
CA HIS A 717 12.33 -23.24 9.24
C HIS A 717 12.56 -23.62 10.72
N ALA A 718 11.91 -24.68 11.20
CA ALA A 718 11.97 -25.14 12.61
C ALA A 718 13.15 -26.06 12.95
N GLY A 719 14.03 -26.34 11.99
CA GLY A 719 15.36 -26.92 12.24
C GLY A 719 15.60 -28.31 11.66
N LYS A 720 14.56 -29.04 11.22
CA LYS A 720 14.73 -30.30 10.46
C LYS A 720 14.61 -29.99 8.97
N SER A 721 15.52 -30.53 8.16
CA SER A 721 15.51 -30.38 6.70
C SER A 721 15.13 -31.70 6.03
N VAL A 722 14.18 -31.68 5.11
CA VAL A 722 13.75 -32.83 4.31
C VAL A 722 14.57 -32.84 3.02
N PRO A 723 15.54 -33.75 2.85
CA PRO A 723 16.34 -33.82 1.63
C PRO A 723 15.48 -34.23 0.43
N ILE A 724 15.92 -33.80 -0.76
CA ILE A 724 15.34 -34.20 -2.06
C ILE A 724 16.33 -35.00 -2.92
N VAL A 725 17.41 -35.45 -2.29
CA VAL A 725 18.43 -36.34 -2.85
C VAL A 725 18.81 -37.40 -1.83
N LYS A 726 19.29 -38.54 -2.31
CA LYS A 726 19.93 -39.53 -1.47
C LYS A 726 21.18 -38.94 -0.84
N GLY A 727 21.41 -39.28 0.43
CA GLY A 727 22.56 -38.81 1.19
C GLY A 727 22.16 -38.15 2.51
N GLY A 728 23.13 -38.03 3.40
CA GLY A 728 22.95 -37.66 4.80
C GLY A 728 23.20 -38.86 5.71
N GLU A 729 24.18 -38.74 6.61
CA GLU A 729 24.38 -39.70 7.70
C GLU A 729 23.30 -39.56 8.80
N GLU A 730 22.39 -38.60 8.63
CA GLU A 730 21.35 -38.26 9.60
C GLU A 730 20.28 -39.34 9.67
N GLN A 731 20.23 -40.04 10.81
CA GLN A 731 19.12 -40.91 11.19
C GLN A 731 17.92 -40.13 11.75
N THR A 732 17.86 -38.81 11.50
CA THR A 732 16.79 -37.93 11.97
C THR A 732 15.46 -38.40 11.40
N LYS A 733 14.44 -38.48 12.26
CA LYS A 733 13.10 -38.93 11.90
C LYS A 733 12.08 -37.82 12.03
N MET A 734 11.00 -37.95 11.26
CA MET A 734 9.78 -37.17 11.49
C MET A 734 9.08 -37.69 12.75
N GLU A 735 8.59 -36.77 13.56
CA GLU A 735 7.96 -37.05 14.85
C GLU A 735 6.47 -36.67 14.85
N GLU A 736 5.73 -37.22 15.80
CA GLU A 736 4.32 -36.91 16.00
C GLU A 736 4.13 -35.43 16.38
N ASN A 737 3.07 -34.81 15.85
CA ASN A 737 2.70 -33.40 15.99
C ASN A 737 3.63 -32.39 15.29
N GLU A 738 4.67 -32.85 14.60
CA GLU A 738 5.46 -31.97 13.72
C GLU A 738 4.66 -31.59 12.46
N VAL A 739 5.05 -30.46 11.89
CA VAL A 739 4.50 -29.94 10.63
C VAL A 739 5.65 -29.78 9.65
N TYR A 740 5.43 -30.14 8.40
CA TYR A 740 6.47 -30.12 7.38
C TYR A 740 5.98 -29.45 6.09
N ALA A 741 6.82 -28.61 5.52
CA ALA A 741 6.85 -28.27 4.11
C ALA A 741 7.53 -29.42 3.35
N ILE A 742 6.79 -30.10 2.48
CA ILE A 742 7.34 -31.05 1.51
C ILE A 742 7.38 -30.36 0.16
N GLU A 743 8.54 -29.82 -0.18
CA GLU A 743 8.84 -29.17 -1.45
C GLU A 743 9.93 -29.93 -2.21
N THR A 744 9.81 -29.94 -3.53
CA THR A 744 10.87 -30.46 -4.41
C THR A 744 11.12 -29.50 -5.56
N PHE A 745 12.37 -29.48 -6.02
CA PHE A 745 12.82 -28.62 -7.11
C PHE A 745 13.53 -29.46 -8.16
N GLY A 746 12.99 -29.47 -9.37
CA GLY A 746 13.62 -30.09 -10.53
C GLY A 746 14.29 -29.04 -11.42
N SER A 747 15.44 -29.39 -11.97
CA SER A 747 16.23 -28.53 -12.84
C SER A 747 16.74 -29.29 -14.07
N THR A 748 16.80 -28.58 -15.19
CA THR A 748 17.51 -29.02 -16.42
C THR A 748 19.00 -28.65 -16.40
N GLY A 749 19.44 -27.87 -15.41
CA GLY A 749 20.81 -27.37 -15.25
C GLY A 749 21.74 -28.31 -14.48
N LYS A 750 22.47 -27.75 -13.51
CA LYS A 750 23.42 -28.49 -12.66
C LYS A 750 22.74 -29.19 -11.47
N GLY A 751 21.46 -28.91 -11.21
CA GLY A 751 20.77 -29.39 -10.01
C GLY A 751 21.44 -28.83 -8.75
N TYR A 752 21.85 -27.56 -8.80
CA TYR A 752 22.50 -26.88 -7.68
C TYR A 752 22.34 -25.36 -7.84
N VAL A 753 21.82 -24.72 -6.80
CA VAL A 753 21.61 -23.26 -6.80
C VAL A 753 22.73 -22.54 -6.08
N ASN A 754 23.09 -21.36 -6.57
CA ASN A 754 23.95 -20.44 -5.84
C ASN A 754 23.14 -19.19 -5.48
N ARG A 755 23.54 -18.50 -4.41
CA ARG A 755 23.09 -17.13 -4.14
C ARG A 755 23.46 -16.30 -5.37
N ALA A 756 22.46 -15.87 -6.12
CA ALA A 756 22.54 -15.17 -7.40
C ALA A 756 23.90 -15.32 -8.13
N GLY A 757 24.02 -16.36 -8.96
CA GLY A 757 25.14 -16.53 -9.88
C GLY A 757 25.44 -15.22 -10.63
N ALA A 758 26.59 -14.61 -10.34
CA ALA A 758 27.11 -13.42 -11.01
C ALA A 758 26.23 -12.14 -10.94
N GLY A 759 25.83 -11.71 -9.75
CA GLY A 759 25.74 -10.27 -9.41
C GLY A 759 24.64 -9.42 -10.07
N LYS A 760 23.52 -10.00 -10.53
CA LYS A 760 22.44 -9.24 -11.19
C LYS A 760 21.10 -9.15 -10.44
N MET A 761 20.80 -10.04 -9.50
CA MET A 761 19.52 -10.02 -8.79
C MET A 761 19.70 -9.56 -7.35
N GLU A 762 18.93 -8.55 -6.96
CA GLU A 762 18.98 -7.96 -5.62
C GLU A 762 18.26 -8.86 -4.60
N CYS A 763 18.77 -8.91 -3.37
CA CYS A 763 18.09 -9.58 -2.27
C CYS A 763 16.78 -8.84 -1.93
N SER A 764 15.70 -9.60 -1.81
CA SER A 764 14.38 -9.06 -1.46
C SER A 764 13.78 -9.69 -0.21
N HIS A 765 14.16 -10.92 0.15
CA HIS A 765 13.64 -11.62 1.33
C HIS A 765 14.56 -11.46 2.55
N TYR A 766 13.94 -11.26 3.71
CA TYR A 766 14.61 -11.05 4.99
C TYR A 766 13.80 -11.71 6.10
N MET A 767 14.47 -12.18 7.16
CA MET A 767 13.80 -12.76 8.32
C MET A 767 14.57 -12.44 9.59
N LYS A 768 13.88 -12.11 10.68
CA LYS A 768 14.54 -11.96 11.98
C LYS A 768 15.05 -13.32 12.47
N ASN A 769 16.31 -13.37 12.85
CA ASN A 769 16.91 -14.58 13.42
C ASN A 769 16.30 -14.88 14.79
N PHE A 770 15.76 -16.09 14.94
CA PHE A 770 15.09 -16.58 16.15
C PHE A 770 15.97 -16.57 17.39
N ASP A 771 17.26 -16.84 17.21
CA ASP A 771 18.22 -17.04 18.29
C ASP A 771 19.09 -15.79 18.53
N SER A 772 18.73 -14.65 17.93
CA SER A 772 19.52 -13.43 18.02
C SER A 772 19.54 -12.84 19.43
N ALA A 773 20.74 -12.56 19.94
CA ALA A 773 20.94 -11.85 21.19
C ALA A 773 20.78 -10.33 21.01
N LYS A 774 20.39 -9.62 22.09
CA LYS A 774 20.34 -8.16 22.10
C LYS A 774 21.75 -7.58 21.88
N GLN A 775 21.91 -6.74 20.87
CA GLN A 775 23.17 -6.10 20.51
C GLN A 775 23.04 -4.58 20.42
N LYS A 776 24.14 -3.85 20.63
CA LYS A 776 24.19 -2.40 20.41
C LYS A 776 24.18 -2.08 18.91
N MET A 777 23.32 -1.15 18.52
CA MET A 777 23.14 -0.74 17.13
C MET A 777 22.87 0.76 16.99
N PRO A 778 23.07 1.34 15.79
CA PRO A 778 22.64 2.70 15.47
C PRO A 778 21.12 2.87 15.65
N LEU A 779 20.68 4.09 16.01
CA LEU A 779 19.28 4.39 16.30
C LEU A 779 18.33 3.98 15.17
N ARG A 780 18.66 4.31 13.90
CA ARG A 780 17.82 3.95 12.75
C ARG A 780 17.65 2.43 12.57
N ALA A 781 18.64 1.64 12.95
CA ALA A 781 18.54 0.17 12.93
C ALA A 781 17.67 -0.37 14.08
N ILE A 782 17.65 0.31 15.23
CA ILE A 782 16.73 0.00 16.34
C ILE A 782 15.29 0.32 15.92
N GLU A 783 15.04 1.49 15.34
CA GLU A 783 13.71 1.88 14.86
C GLU A 783 13.19 0.89 13.80
N LEU A 784 14.03 0.52 12.84
CA LEU A 784 13.67 -0.48 11.83
C LEU A 784 13.40 -1.87 12.47
N LEU A 785 14.19 -2.26 13.48
CA LEU A 785 13.95 -3.50 14.21
C LEU A 785 12.62 -3.47 14.97
N ASP A 786 12.26 -2.34 15.58
CA ASP A 786 10.94 -2.18 16.23
C ASP A 786 9.81 -2.32 15.21
N THR A 787 9.97 -1.75 14.00
CA THR A 787 9.00 -1.97 12.91
C THR A 787 8.92 -3.44 12.51
N ILE A 788 10.07 -4.12 12.36
CA ILE A 788 10.11 -5.55 12.06
C ILE A 788 9.41 -6.36 13.16
N ASP A 789 9.65 -6.06 14.43
CA ASP A 789 9.06 -6.77 15.57
C ASP A 789 7.54 -6.58 15.64
N ASN A 790 7.06 -5.36 15.39
CA ASN A 790 5.63 -5.04 15.47
C ASN A 790 4.82 -5.60 14.28
N HIS A 791 5.43 -5.66 13.08
CA HIS A 791 4.71 -6.03 11.86
C HIS A 791 4.95 -7.47 11.40
N PHE A 792 6.15 -8.02 11.64
CA PHE A 792 6.55 -9.34 11.13
C PHE A 792 6.98 -10.30 12.24
N GLY A 793 7.48 -9.79 13.37
CA GLY A 793 8.02 -10.60 14.44
C GLY A 793 9.18 -11.45 13.93
N HIS A 794 8.95 -12.76 13.83
CA HIS A 794 9.90 -13.71 13.25
C HIS A 794 9.48 -14.31 11.90
N LEU A 795 8.37 -13.83 11.33
CA LEU A 795 7.96 -14.18 9.97
C LEU A 795 8.92 -13.55 8.94
N GLN A 796 9.03 -14.16 7.76
CA GLN A 796 9.79 -13.54 6.68
C GLN A 796 9.06 -12.32 6.15
N PHE A 797 9.81 -11.33 5.68
CA PHE A 797 9.29 -10.12 5.04
C PHE A 797 10.14 -9.75 3.82
N CYS A 798 9.64 -8.80 3.03
CA CYS A 798 10.39 -8.23 1.92
C CYS A 798 10.40 -6.70 1.94
N ARG A 799 11.24 -6.10 1.09
CA ARG A 799 11.35 -4.64 0.99
C ARG A 799 10.03 -3.95 0.64
N ARG A 800 9.24 -4.50 -0.28
CA ARG A 800 7.91 -3.98 -0.62
C ARG A 800 6.98 -3.90 0.59
N TRP A 801 7.13 -4.82 1.54
CA TRP A 801 6.32 -4.80 2.77
C TRP A 801 6.80 -3.74 3.75
N LEU A 802 8.11 -3.49 3.84
CA LEU A 802 8.65 -2.33 4.55
C LEU A 802 8.13 -1.02 3.94
N ASP A 803 8.14 -0.91 2.60
CA ASP A 803 7.58 0.24 1.90
C ASP A 803 6.08 0.43 2.22
N ARG A 804 5.30 -0.67 2.21
CA ARG A 804 3.86 -0.65 2.52
C ARG A 804 3.56 -0.16 3.94
N VAL A 805 4.38 -0.52 4.93
CA VAL A 805 4.20 -0.06 6.33
C VAL A 805 4.76 1.34 6.58
N GLY A 806 5.29 2.01 5.54
CA GLY A 806 5.71 3.41 5.58
C GLY A 806 7.19 3.61 5.90
N GLU A 807 8.00 2.55 5.91
CA GLU A 807 9.46 2.70 6.06
C GLU A 807 10.07 3.30 4.79
N VAL A 808 10.93 4.29 4.96
CA VAL A 808 11.67 4.94 3.87
C VAL A 808 13.16 4.97 4.19
N GLN A 809 14.01 4.97 3.15
CA GLN A 809 15.47 5.07 3.27
C GLN A 809 16.09 4.07 4.28
N TYR A 810 15.50 2.88 4.42
CA TYR A 810 15.88 1.89 5.43
C TYR A 810 17.05 0.99 5.01
N GLY A 811 17.56 1.10 3.77
CA GLY A 811 18.57 0.19 3.22
C GLY A 811 19.83 0.02 4.08
N THR A 812 20.40 1.14 4.57
CA THR A 812 21.57 1.10 5.46
C THR A 812 21.26 0.47 6.82
N ALA A 813 20.08 0.72 7.37
CA ALA A 813 19.63 0.13 8.62
C ALA A 813 19.39 -1.37 8.50
N LEU A 814 18.72 -1.80 7.43
CA LEU A 814 18.48 -3.21 7.13
C LEU A 814 19.80 -3.95 6.92
N LYS A 815 20.76 -3.34 6.21
CA LYS A 815 22.11 -3.89 6.09
C LYS A 815 22.80 -4.02 7.44
N ALA A 816 22.70 -3.02 8.32
CA ALA A 816 23.28 -3.09 9.66
C ALA A 816 22.68 -4.22 10.50
N LEU A 817 21.36 -4.46 10.41
CA LEU A 817 20.70 -5.60 11.06
C LEU A 817 21.24 -6.94 10.52
N CYS A 818 21.48 -7.02 9.21
CA CYS A 818 22.06 -8.20 8.57
C CYS A 818 23.52 -8.43 9.00
N ASP A 819 24.35 -7.39 8.97
CA ASP A 819 25.76 -7.46 9.38
C ASP A 819 25.91 -7.88 10.86
N LYS A 820 24.88 -7.63 11.69
CA LYS A 820 24.83 -8.02 13.10
C LYS A 820 24.21 -9.40 13.36
N GLY A 821 23.73 -10.09 12.32
CA GLY A 821 23.06 -11.40 12.45
C GLY A 821 21.74 -11.33 13.22
N ILE A 822 21.09 -10.16 13.27
CA ILE A 822 19.75 -10.01 13.86
C ILE A 822 18.69 -10.34 12.82
N VAL A 823 18.94 -9.97 11.57
CA VAL A 823 18.11 -10.30 10.42
C VAL A 823 18.96 -11.09 9.43
N ASP A 824 18.45 -12.20 8.93
CA ASP A 824 19.11 -12.97 7.88
C ASP A 824 18.54 -12.57 6.52
N ALA A 825 19.43 -12.42 5.54
CA ALA A 825 19.09 -12.10 4.16
C ALA A 825 19.00 -13.39 3.33
N TYR A 826 17.90 -13.53 2.57
CA TYR A 826 17.61 -14.69 1.73
C TYR A 826 17.59 -14.26 0.26
N PRO A 827 18.76 -14.18 -0.40
CA PRO A 827 18.83 -13.76 -1.79
C PRO A 827 18.26 -14.82 -2.73
N PRO A 828 17.84 -14.43 -3.95
CA PRO A 828 17.41 -15.37 -4.99
C PRO A 828 18.42 -16.51 -5.21
N LEU A 829 17.90 -17.73 -5.33
CA LEU A 829 18.68 -18.95 -5.50
C LEU A 829 18.52 -19.47 -6.92
N CYS A 830 19.58 -19.37 -7.72
CA CYS A 830 19.54 -19.69 -9.16
C CYS A 830 20.50 -20.82 -9.52
N ASP A 831 20.06 -21.71 -10.41
CA ASP A 831 20.92 -22.64 -11.13
C ASP A 831 21.63 -21.89 -12.27
N VAL A 832 22.36 -22.59 -13.13
CA VAL A 832 23.10 -22.01 -14.25
C VAL A 832 22.16 -21.32 -15.25
N LYS A 833 22.58 -20.15 -15.72
CA LYS A 833 21.84 -19.36 -16.71
C LYS A 833 21.41 -20.21 -17.91
N GLY A 834 20.15 -20.05 -18.32
CA GLY A 834 19.55 -20.79 -19.44
C GLY A 834 19.08 -22.20 -19.09
N SER A 835 19.16 -22.59 -17.82
CA SER A 835 18.41 -23.74 -17.31
C SER A 835 16.99 -23.32 -16.91
N TYR A 836 16.13 -24.31 -16.76
CA TYR A 836 14.75 -24.17 -16.31
C TYR A 836 14.55 -24.97 -15.03
N THR A 837 13.88 -24.36 -14.04
CA THR A 837 13.52 -25.02 -12.79
C THR A 837 12.01 -24.98 -12.56
N ALA A 838 11.48 -26.01 -11.90
CA ALA A 838 10.10 -26.13 -11.44
C ALA A 838 10.06 -26.51 -9.95
N GLN A 839 8.97 -26.14 -9.26
CA GLN A 839 8.70 -26.40 -7.84
C GLN A 839 7.24 -26.82 -7.64
N TRP A 840 7.02 -27.74 -6.71
CA TRP A 840 5.72 -28.04 -6.12
C TRP A 840 5.86 -28.31 -4.63
N GLU A 841 4.89 -27.88 -3.85
CA GLU A 841 4.98 -27.95 -2.40
C GLU A 841 3.64 -28.06 -1.69
N HIS A 842 3.62 -28.85 -0.61
CA HIS A 842 2.54 -28.87 0.36
C HIS A 842 3.05 -28.85 1.80
N THR A 843 2.29 -28.14 2.65
CA THR A 843 2.30 -28.37 4.10
C THR A 843 1.55 -29.65 4.47
N ILE A 844 2.17 -30.49 5.30
CA ILE A 844 1.60 -31.69 5.90
C ILE A 844 1.64 -31.62 7.43
N LEU A 845 0.59 -32.12 8.09
CA LEU A 845 0.47 -32.21 9.55
C LEU A 845 0.68 -33.67 9.98
N MET A 846 1.64 -33.90 10.87
CA MET A 846 1.88 -35.23 11.45
C MET A 846 0.97 -35.49 12.64
N ARG A 847 -0.35 -35.53 12.40
CA ARG A 847 -1.35 -35.72 13.48
C ARG A 847 -1.20 -37.09 14.14
N PRO A 848 -1.62 -37.23 15.41
CA PRO A 848 -1.54 -38.52 16.11
C PRO A 848 -2.31 -39.65 15.42
N THR A 849 -3.44 -39.36 14.76
CA THR A 849 -4.28 -40.39 14.13
C THR A 849 -3.93 -40.65 12.66
N CYS A 850 -3.47 -39.63 11.93
CA CYS A 850 -3.24 -39.68 10.49
C CYS A 850 -2.20 -38.63 10.06
N LYS A 851 -1.80 -38.68 8.79
CA LYS A 851 -1.09 -37.59 8.11
C LYS A 851 -2.13 -36.76 7.35
N GLU A 852 -2.18 -35.46 7.59
CA GLU A 852 -3.09 -34.56 6.84
C GLU A 852 -2.29 -33.67 5.89
N VAL A 853 -2.48 -33.81 4.59
CA VAL A 853 -1.96 -32.89 3.57
C VAL A 853 -2.86 -31.66 3.56
N VAL A 854 -2.72 -30.81 4.59
CA VAL A 854 -3.66 -29.73 4.91
C VAL A 854 -3.84 -28.72 3.77
N SER A 855 -2.80 -28.51 2.97
CA SER A 855 -2.78 -27.57 1.83
C SER A 855 -3.23 -28.17 0.50
N ARG A 856 -3.54 -29.48 0.44
CA ARG A 856 -4.06 -30.15 -0.77
C ARG A 856 -5.35 -29.47 -1.25
N GLY A 857 -5.52 -29.35 -2.56
CA GLY A 857 -6.76 -28.87 -3.18
C GLY A 857 -7.11 -29.68 -4.43
N GLU A 858 -8.18 -29.28 -5.13
CA GLU A 858 -8.57 -29.92 -6.41
C GLU A 858 -7.55 -29.68 -7.52
N ASP A 859 -6.66 -28.70 -7.36
CA ASP A 859 -5.72 -28.26 -8.37
C ASP A 859 -4.36 -28.99 -8.34
N TYR A 860 -3.83 -29.29 -7.15
CA TYR A 860 -2.64 -30.11 -6.97
C TYR A 860 -2.53 -30.70 -5.57
#